data_AF-A0A3M2F9Q4-F1
#
_entry.id   AF-A0A3M2F9Q4-F1
#
_cell.length_a   1.000
_cell.length_b   1.000
_cell.length_c   1.000
_cell.angle_alpha   90.00
_cell.angle_beta   90.00
_cell.angle_gamma   90.00
#
_symmetry.space_group_name_H-M   'P 1'
#
loop_
_entity.id
_entity.type
_entity.pdbx_description
1 polymer ?
#
loop_
_entity_poly.entity_id
_entity_poly.type
_entity_poly.pdbx_seq_one_letter_code
_entity_poly.pdbx_strand_id
1 'polypeptide(L)'
;MPHKILYLLLLTLMGLQAGDYFQQKVAYTIDVRLNVATQTYSGTETVVYTNNAPTSLNKILFHLYPNAYSDDHTPFARQQERFGNSRFHFSNPKERGYLKLISVNSKGRSLKVVVKDNAPDEVSVLLDKPLPPGGQLTLQLSFKGKFPKVFSRMGHVSGRYYAATQWYPKVVVYDRNGWHPDSYLDMGEFYGEFGDFDVRITLPRNYIIDATGMLQDNPAEQAFIDSIAALTRHLVNLKDADRREEEIKKWQKQHRARTDTTDLKTVRFTAHNVHDFAWFAGEDYMIHKKIQPGGVLTHVLVLPKNAYDWKDVPMYVTRTLAFYGKRVGPYQYPKASVVDGSLEAGGGMEYPMITIISSGYQKWNRLLEMVVAHEVGHNWFYGMLGSDERASTFMDEGNNAFTEWKYMEHYYGSRNMTQFDSLFGKWNTLSDAGEFDVNYLTYGTLVWQQRDLPLNLRAEKYTRSAYGGINYAKSAFMLRALEWSITEPVFIKAMHTYFDEWNGRHPSVDDFWEVFSRVSGEDLRVFRQEWMATTHYNDFTVANVETKKDENGYQTMVWPENIGTMAPLPVPVYLITVGNDTLESRWDGRAEHPVVFRHQKPVKEAGVNLKHIIFEKSYLNNSTRFPWEMRFADVIPSFTTYRGTYMPYVYFDEAKDKTRLGVMAWIGNPILMQHFLTAKVYYGTGSGQTSYATSYTNRLPGFIGSYSDIYGRFIHTDGMRAATASLKMAFLDRYDSQKLNEVTARADYVDLYDTDYNEPGIYDKSRYATWGIRARTARRRMLYSWQAHAAIEKGLGLGADEVNFTKWQVASDFTWKWMRWLAVSWDMFAGSVSGNHVPLQEMIFAGGGVDPKHEQFTPAYRGRSAPLRGYTYLNGMNMPGHSGSQGVYMQDRSGLATGLRLNFPMGLSVYGRVGTLADTPGRLTESSVLSEYGVGLNWNQLRFIFPLYVPNPPGGGKAFDFRMLFNVNMNFSIGG
;
A
#
# COMPACT_ATOMS: atom_id res chain seq x y z
N MET A 1 -18.14 -38.03 -51.80
CA MET A 1 -18.81 -37.49 -50.60
C MET A 1 -18.29 -38.13 -49.29
N PRO A 2 -17.00 -38.00 -48.88
CA PRO A 2 -16.60 -38.29 -47.50
C PRO A 2 -16.11 -37.05 -46.71
N HIS A 3 -15.77 -35.93 -47.36
CA HIS A 3 -15.12 -34.79 -46.69
C HIS A 3 -16.09 -33.83 -45.97
N LYS A 4 -17.38 -33.83 -46.32
CA LYS A 4 -18.38 -32.96 -45.66
C LYS A 4 -18.87 -33.52 -44.32
N ILE A 5 -18.83 -34.84 -44.12
CA ILE A 5 -19.21 -35.48 -42.86
C ILE A 5 -18.08 -35.35 -41.82
N LEU A 6 -16.82 -35.37 -42.25
CA LEU A 6 -15.67 -35.18 -41.36
C LEU A 6 -15.57 -33.75 -40.82
N TYR A 7 -15.93 -32.73 -41.61
CA TYR A 7 -15.99 -31.33 -41.16
C TYR A 7 -17.16 -31.07 -40.19
N LEU A 8 -18.31 -31.73 -40.38
CA LEU A 8 -19.45 -31.62 -39.46
C LEU A 8 -19.20 -32.35 -38.13
N LEU A 9 -18.46 -33.47 -38.16
CA LEU A 9 -18.03 -34.19 -36.95
C LEU A 9 -16.92 -33.44 -36.19
N LEU A 10 -16.01 -32.74 -36.88
CA LEU A 10 -15.01 -31.88 -36.22
C LEU A 10 -15.62 -30.62 -35.59
N LEU A 11 -16.68 -30.06 -36.17
CA LEU A 11 -17.43 -28.94 -35.58
C LEU A 11 -18.32 -29.35 -34.40
N THR A 12 -18.80 -30.60 -34.36
CA THR A 12 -19.53 -31.13 -33.19
C THR A 12 -18.60 -31.63 -32.07
N LEU A 13 -17.36 -32.01 -32.39
CA LEU A 13 -16.33 -32.35 -31.39
C LEU A 13 -15.61 -31.12 -30.79
N MET A 14 -15.60 -29.97 -31.47
CA MET A 14 -15.08 -28.72 -30.91
C MET A 14 -16.09 -27.96 -30.03
N GLY A 15 -17.37 -28.33 -30.07
CA GLY A 15 -18.41 -27.79 -29.17
C GLY A 15 -18.54 -28.53 -27.82
N LEU A 16 -17.68 -29.51 -27.53
CA LEU A 16 -17.79 -30.42 -26.38
C LEU A 16 -16.77 -30.15 -25.27
N GLN A 17 -16.20 -28.94 -25.19
CA GLN A 17 -15.19 -28.62 -24.17
C GLN A 17 -15.37 -27.26 -23.48
N ALA A 18 -16.60 -26.74 -23.44
CA ALA A 18 -17.07 -25.89 -22.35
C ALA A 18 -17.95 -26.77 -21.46
N GLY A 19 -17.53 -27.09 -20.24
CA GLY A 19 -18.45 -27.74 -19.30
C GLY A 19 -19.61 -26.80 -19.05
N ASP A 20 -20.84 -27.28 -19.24
CA ASP A 20 -22.06 -26.51 -18.94
C ASP A 20 -21.94 -25.88 -17.54
N TYR A 21 -22.31 -24.62 -17.40
CA TYR A 21 -22.27 -23.93 -16.11
C TYR A 21 -23.16 -24.65 -15.10
N PHE A 22 -22.60 -24.95 -13.92
CA PHE A 22 -23.32 -25.42 -12.75
C PHE A 22 -22.71 -24.78 -11.49
N GLN A 23 -23.53 -24.67 -10.45
CA GLN A 23 -23.08 -24.36 -9.10
C GLN A 23 -23.88 -25.20 -8.12
N GLN A 24 -23.34 -25.42 -6.93
CA GLN A 24 -24.03 -26.24 -5.93
C GLN A 24 -25.13 -25.41 -5.28
N LYS A 25 -26.05 -26.09 -4.59
CA LYS A 25 -27.01 -25.42 -3.72
C LYS A 25 -26.81 -25.90 -2.30
N VAL A 26 -26.60 -24.95 -1.40
CA VAL A 26 -26.40 -25.22 0.03
C VAL A 26 -27.45 -24.49 0.87
N ALA A 27 -27.89 -25.11 1.94
CA ALA A 27 -28.71 -24.46 2.96
C ALA A 27 -28.16 -24.79 4.35
N TYR A 28 -27.99 -23.77 5.16
CA TYR A 28 -27.41 -23.85 6.51
C TYR A 28 -28.49 -23.56 7.55
N THR A 29 -28.55 -24.41 8.58
CA THR A 29 -29.20 -24.10 9.84
C THR A 29 -28.15 -24.16 10.94
N ILE A 30 -27.84 -23.02 11.56
CA ILE A 30 -26.74 -22.90 12.53
C ILE A 30 -27.29 -22.38 13.85
N ASP A 31 -27.01 -23.12 14.93
CA ASP A 31 -27.24 -22.68 16.30
C ASP A 31 -25.88 -22.50 16.96
N VAL A 32 -25.54 -21.27 17.37
CA VAL A 32 -24.24 -20.95 17.96
C VAL A 32 -24.40 -20.21 19.28
N ARG A 33 -23.59 -20.57 20.27
CA ARG A 33 -23.52 -19.91 21.58
C ARG A 33 -22.14 -19.33 21.83
N LEU A 34 -22.08 -18.03 22.09
CA LEU A 34 -20.88 -17.29 22.49
C LEU A 34 -20.62 -17.45 24.00
N ASN A 35 -19.36 -17.67 24.36
CA ASN A 35 -18.86 -17.65 25.73
C ASN A 35 -17.80 -16.54 25.87
N VAL A 36 -18.23 -15.39 26.39
CA VAL A 36 -17.40 -14.19 26.53
C VAL A 36 -16.25 -14.38 27.52
N ALA A 37 -16.45 -15.15 28.59
CA ALA A 37 -15.42 -15.37 29.62
C ALA A 37 -14.18 -16.08 29.05
N THR A 38 -14.38 -16.99 28.10
CA THR A 38 -13.30 -17.78 27.49
C THR A 38 -12.97 -17.39 26.06
N GLN A 39 -13.70 -16.43 25.47
CA GLN A 39 -13.61 -16.03 24.06
C GLN A 39 -13.87 -17.20 23.10
N THR A 40 -14.66 -18.18 23.54
CA THR A 40 -14.99 -19.38 22.76
C THR A 40 -16.45 -19.34 22.30
N TYR A 41 -16.76 -20.17 21.32
CA TYR A 41 -18.13 -20.42 20.89
C TYR A 41 -18.31 -21.90 20.59
N SER A 42 -19.53 -22.39 20.71
CA SER A 42 -19.88 -23.77 20.36
C SER A 42 -21.17 -23.75 19.57
N GLY A 43 -21.24 -24.56 18.52
CA GLY A 43 -22.39 -24.58 17.65
C GLY A 43 -22.69 -25.94 17.06
N THR A 44 -23.92 -26.07 16.61
CA THR A 44 -24.40 -27.17 15.77
C THR A 44 -24.85 -26.59 14.44
N GLU A 45 -24.52 -27.30 13.37
CA GLU A 45 -24.83 -26.89 12.01
C GLU A 45 -25.45 -28.06 11.26
N THR A 46 -26.55 -27.79 10.57
CA THR A 46 -27.11 -28.70 9.57
C THR A 46 -26.90 -28.09 8.20
N VAL A 47 -26.20 -28.81 7.32
CA VAL A 47 -25.99 -28.44 5.93
C VAL A 47 -26.80 -29.37 5.05
N VAL A 48 -27.69 -28.81 4.24
CA VAL A 48 -28.33 -29.51 3.13
C VAL A 48 -27.58 -29.14 1.85
N TYR A 49 -26.87 -30.11 1.29
CA TYR A 49 -26.06 -29.95 0.08
C TYR A 49 -26.73 -30.68 -1.09
N THR A 50 -26.90 -30.00 -2.21
CA THR A 50 -27.46 -30.57 -3.45
C THR A 50 -26.37 -30.60 -4.52
N ASN A 51 -26.05 -31.80 -5.02
CA ASN A 51 -25.06 -31.98 -6.07
C ASN A 51 -25.67 -31.64 -7.44
N ASN A 52 -25.33 -30.47 -7.98
CA ASN A 52 -25.75 -30.05 -9.31
C ASN A 52 -24.69 -30.35 -10.38
N ALA A 53 -23.56 -30.95 -10.01
CA ALA A 53 -22.54 -31.34 -10.97
C ALA A 53 -23.01 -32.51 -11.86
N PRO A 54 -22.48 -32.63 -13.09
CA PRO A 54 -22.76 -33.77 -13.96
C PRO A 54 -22.14 -35.09 -13.48
N THR A 55 -21.36 -35.06 -12.39
CA THR A 55 -20.63 -36.21 -11.84
C THR A 55 -20.96 -36.47 -10.38
N SER A 56 -20.82 -37.73 -9.95
CA SER A 56 -20.97 -38.10 -8.54
C SER A 56 -19.82 -37.60 -7.67
N LEU A 57 -20.12 -37.16 -6.45
CA LEU A 57 -19.13 -36.70 -5.47
C LEU A 57 -18.88 -37.76 -4.40
N ASN A 58 -17.61 -38.07 -4.10
CA ASN A 58 -17.23 -39.03 -3.06
C ASN A 58 -16.86 -38.36 -1.73
N LYS A 59 -16.77 -37.03 -1.72
CA LYS A 59 -16.39 -36.22 -0.57
C LYS A 59 -17.00 -34.82 -0.70
N ILE A 60 -17.20 -34.15 0.43
CA ILE A 60 -17.51 -32.73 0.51
C ILE A 60 -16.39 -32.04 1.25
N LEU A 61 -15.91 -30.89 0.75
CA LEU A 61 -14.85 -30.14 1.42
C LEU A 61 -15.44 -28.98 2.22
N PHE A 62 -14.79 -28.66 3.33
CA PHE A 62 -15.11 -27.54 4.21
C PHE A 62 -13.87 -26.68 4.45
N HIS A 63 -14.07 -25.37 4.45
CA HIS A 63 -13.17 -24.39 5.03
C HIS A 63 -13.40 -24.33 6.54
N LEU A 64 -12.32 -24.47 7.32
CA LEU A 64 -12.26 -24.16 8.75
C LEU A 64 -11.34 -22.96 8.99
N TYR A 65 -11.65 -21.86 8.31
CA TYR A 65 -10.82 -20.64 8.29
C TYR A 65 -10.29 -20.12 9.64
N PRO A 66 -10.98 -20.26 10.79
CA PRO A 66 -10.39 -19.85 12.07
C PRO A 66 -9.12 -20.63 12.44
N ASN A 67 -8.86 -21.79 11.84
CA ASN A 67 -7.60 -22.52 11.97
C ASN A 67 -6.43 -21.83 11.27
N ALA A 68 -6.64 -20.80 10.47
CA ALA A 68 -5.57 -19.92 10.00
C ALA A 68 -4.76 -19.31 11.18
N TYR A 69 -5.43 -19.14 12.31
CA TYR A 69 -4.86 -18.57 13.54
C TYR A 69 -4.38 -19.64 14.54
N SER A 70 -4.42 -20.94 14.22
CA SER A 70 -4.13 -22.01 15.18
C SER A 70 -2.68 -22.04 15.63
N ASP A 71 -1.76 -21.82 14.68
CA ASP A 71 -0.32 -21.85 14.88
C ASP A 71 0.39 -20.88 13.91
N ASP A 72 1.71 -20.76 14.06
CA ASP A 72 2.59 -19.87 13.29
C ASP A 72 3.18 -20.50 12.03
N HIS A 73 2.71 -21.69 11.64
CA HIS A 73 3.14 -22.38 10.43
C HIS A 73 2.05 -22.45 9.36
N THR A 74 0.83 -21.98 9.64
CA THR A 74 -0.30 -21.95 8.70
C THR A 74 -0.01 -21.14 7.43
N PRO A 75 -0.78 -21.32 6.33
CA PRO A 75 -0.67 -20.49 5.13
C PRO A 75 -0.75 -18.99 5.41
N PHE A 76 -1.67 -18.57 6.29
CA PHE A 76 -1.79 -17.20 6.80
C PHE A 76 -0.49 -16.74 7.49
N ALA A 77 0.05 -17.54 8.43
CA ALA A 77 1.27 -17.21 9.15
C ALA A 77 2.48 -17.01 8.20
N ARG A 78 2.62 -17.89 7.20
CA ARG A 78 3.66 -17.79 6.16
C ARG A 78 3.48 -16.54 5.30
N GLN A 79 2.25 -16.11 5.04
CA GLN A 79 2.00 -14.86 4.32
C GLN A 79 2.34 -13.64 5.17
N GLN A 80 1.99 -13.62 6.46
CA GLN A 80 2.40 -12.55 7.38
C GLN A 80 3.92 -12.42 7.43
N GLU A 81 4.65 -13.55 7.42
CA GLU A 81 6.11 -13.56 7.29
C GLU A 81 6.59 -12.94 5.98
N ARG A 82 6.00 -13.32 4.83
CA ARG A 82 6.31 -12.70 3.54
C ARG A 82 6.04 -11.20 3.53
N PHE A 83 5.05 -10.72 4.27
CA PHE A 83 4.74 -9.29 4.42
C PHE A 83 5.57 -8.58 5.49
N GLY A 84 6.42 -9.30 6.21
CA GLY A 84 7.24 -8.73 7.28
C GLY A 84 6.47 -8.42 8.56
N ASN A 85 5.25 -8.94 8.73
CA ASN A 85 4.41 -8.69 9.90
C ASN A 85 4.63 -9.73 10.99
N SER A 86 5.38 -9.36 12.03
CA SER A 86 5.70 -10.26 13.12
C SER A 86 4.64 -10.38 14.21
N ARG A 87 3.50 -9.66 14.14
CA ARG A 87 2.57 -9.58 15.28
C ARG A 87 1.95 -10.93 15.61
N PHE A 88 1.56 -11.70 14.58
CA PHE A 88 0.99 -13.02 14.76
C PHE A 88 2.05 -14.05 15.19
N HIS A 89 3.23 -14.03 14.58
CA HIS A 89 4.34 -14.92 14.92
C HIS A 89 4.68 -14.87 16.43
N PHE A 90 4.84 -13.67 16.99
CA PHE A 90 5.12 -13.48 18.42
C PHE A 90 3.88 -13.40 19.32
N SER A 91 2.72 -13.87 18.85
CA SER A 91 1.51 -13.93 19.68
C SER A 91 1.57 -15.07 20.70
N ASN A 92 0.96 -14.86 21.86
CA ASN A 92 0.80 -15.95 22.83
C ASN A 92 -0.23 -16.95 22.30
N PRO A 93 -0.08 -18.27 22.56
CA PRO A 93 -1.10 -19.27 22.19
C PRO A 93 -2.51 -18.97 22.75
N LYS A 94 -2.59 -18.26 23.89
CA LYS A 94 -3.87 -17.80 24.46
C LYS A 94 -4.53 -16.67 23.67
N GLU A 95 -3.81 -15.94 22.83
CA GLU A 95 -4.34 -14.90 21.95
C GLU A 95 -4.78 -15.45 20.59
N ARG A 96 -4.39 -16.69 20.25
CA ARG A 96 -4.70 -17.38 19.00
C ARG A 96 -6.12 -17.96 18.98
N GLY A 97 -6.62 -18.18 17.77
CA GLY A 97 -7.97 -18.68 17.46
C GLY A 97 -7.92 -20.06 16.81
N TYR A 98 -9.08 -20.71 16.70
CA TYR A 98 -9.24 -22.01 16.02
C TYR A 98 -10.72 -22.33 15.82
N LEU A 99 -11.00 -23.34 14.99
CA LEU A 99 -12.28 -24.00 14.84
C LEU A 99 -12.08 -25.52 14.75
N LYS A 100 -12.61 -26.24 15.74
CA LYS A 100 -12.55 -27.70 15.81
C LYS A 100 -13.89 -28.30 15.47
N LEU A 101 -13.89 -29.21 14.50
CA LEU A 101 -15.01 -30.14 14.29
C LEU A 101 -14.99 -31.19 15.40
N ILE A 102 -16.12 -31.35 16.09
CA ILE A 102 -16.32 -32.34 17.15
C ILE A 102 -16.94 -33.61 16.58
N SER A 103 -17.94 -33.46 15.70
CA SER A 103 -18.50 -34.59 14.94
C SER A 103 -19.07 -34.12 13.61
N VAL A 104 -19.06 -35.00 12.62
CA VAL A 104 -19.73 -34.82 11.33
C VAL A 104 -20.51 -36.09 11.05
N ASN A 105 -21.83 -35.98 10.97
CA ASN A 105 -22.71 -37.12 10.79
C ASN A 105 -23.58 -36.94 9.55
N SER A 106 -24.02 -38.05 8.96
CA SER A 106 -25.12 -38.08 8.00
C SER A 106 -26.03 -39.26 8.30
N LYS A 107 -27.34 -39.01 8.37
CA LYS A 107 -28.36 -40.03 8.70
C LYS A 107 -28.01 -40.83 9.96
N GLY A 108 -27.46 -40.15 10.97
CA GLY A 108 -27.06 -40.73 12.26
C GLY A 108 -25.74 -41.53 12.26
N ARG A 109 -24.99 -41.57 11.15
CA ARG A 109 -23.67 -42.23 11.06
C ARG A 109 -22.55 -41.19 11.01
N SER A 110 -21.47 -41.45 11.74
CA SER A 110 -20.27 -40.61 11.74
C SER A 110 -19.48 -40.80 10.43
N LEU A 111 -19.09 -39.69 9.81
CA LEU A 111 -18.29 -39.67 8.58
C LEU A 111 -16.81 -39.42 8.89
N LYS A 112 -15.93 -39.98 8.05
CA LYS A 112 -14.49 -39.78 8.18
C LYS A 112 -14.09 -38.37 7.74
N VAL A 113 -13.45 -37.64 8.64
CA VAL A 113 -12.89 -36.31 8.41
C VAL A 113 -11.38 -36.42 8.18
N VAL A 114 -10.89 -35.79 7.13
CA VAL A 114 -9.46 -35.72 6.77
C VAL A 114 -9.04 -34.25 6.69
N VAL A 115 -8.09 -33.86 7.53
CA VAL A 115 -7.49 -32.51 7.51
C VAL A 115 -6.26 -32.55 6.60
N LYS A 116 -6.07 -31.52 5.78
CA LYS A 116 -4.91 -31.42 4.90
C LYS A 116 -3.64 -31.05 5.68
N ASP A 117 -2.54 -31.68 5.34
CA ASP A 117 -1.24 -31.36 5.93
C ASP A 117 -0.82 -29.91 5.59
N ASN A 118 -0.31 -29.18 6.58
CA ASN A 118 0.16 -27.78 6.48
C ASN A 118 -0.90 -26.74 6.06
N ALA A 119 -2.17 -27.12 6.06
CA ALA A 119 -3.35 -26.28 5.80
C ALA A 119 -4.53 -26.76 6.67
N PRO A 120 -4.49 -26.51 8.00
CA PRO A 120 -5.46 -27.05 8.96
C PRO A 120 -6.88 -26.47 8.80
N ASP A 121 -7.04 -25.49 7.93
CA ASP A 121 -8.30 -24.89 7.51
C ASP A 121 -8.90 -25.54 6.26
N GLU A 122 -8.25 -26.52 5.63
CA GLU A 122 -8.77 -27.30 4.52
C GLU A 122 -9.16 -28.72 4.98
N VAL A 123 -10.46 -29.04 4.95
CA VAL A 123 -10.98 -30.31 5.47
C VAL A 123 -11.82 -31.05 4.44
N SER A 124 -11.60 -32.35 4.30
CA SER A 124 -12.41 -33.25 3.47
C SER A 124 -13.26 -34.17 4.36
N VAL A 125 -14.56 -34.23 4.09
CA VAL A 125 -15.51 -35.18 4.68
C VAL A 125 -15.78 -36.27 3.65
N LEU A 126 -15.35 -37.50 3.93
CA LEU A 126 -15.53 -38.63 3.02
C LEU A 126 -16.94 -39.20 3.15
N LEU A 127 -17.59 -39.48 2.01
CA LEU A 127 -18.93 -40.03 1.98
C LEU A 127 -18.88 -41.56 1.93
N ASP A 128 -19.73 -42.23 2.71
CA ASP A 128 -19.88 -43.69 2.67
C ASP A 128 -20.39 -44.20 1.31
N LYS A 129 -21.17 -43.36 0.63
CA LYS A 129 -21.70 -43.61 -0.71
C LYS A 129 -21.53 -42.34 -1.57
N PRO A 130 -21.12 -42.48 -2.84
CA PRO A 130 -21.07 -41.35 -3.77
C PRO A 130 -22.43 -40.63 -3.83
N LEU A 131 -22.40 -39.30 -3.80
CA LEU A 131 -23.57 -38.44 -4.00
C LEU A 131 -23.79 -38.24 -5.51
N PRO A 132 -24.82 -38.86 -6.14
CA PRO A 132 -25.02 -38.77 -7.59
C PRO A 132 -25.43 -37.36 -8.04
N PRO A 133 -25.36 -37.04 -9.34
CA PRO A 133 -25.96 -35.84 -9.92
C PRO A 133 -27.44 -35.69 -9.53
N GLY A 134 -27.85 -34.49 -9.14
CA GLY A 134 -29.17 -34.18 -8.59
C GLY A 134 -29.45 -34.72 -7.19
N GLY A 135 -28.49 -35.47 -6.60
CA GLY A 135 -28.62 -36.05 -5.27
C GLY A 135 -28.50 -35.01 -4.16
N GLN A 136 -29.19 -35.24 -3.05
CA GLN A 136 -29.13 -34.39 -1.86
C GLN A 136 -28.53 -35.13 -0.67
N LEU A 137 -27.69 -34.43 0.09
CA LEU A 137 -27.03 -34.90 1.30
C LEU A 137 -27.33 -33.95 2.45
N THR A 138 -27.71 -34.49 3.60
CA THR A 138 -27.78 -33.73 4.85
C THR A 138 -26.63 -34.12 5.75
N LEU A 139 -25.85 -33.12 6.17
CA LEU A 139 -24.75 -33.24 7.11
C LEU A 139 -25.14 -32.55 8.42
N GLN A 140 -24.91 -33.22 9.55
CA GLN A 140 -25.03 -32.66 10.89
C GLN A 140 -23.64 -32.52 11.52
N LEU A 141 -23.21 -31.29 11.74
CA LEU A 141 -21.91 -30.94 12.29
C LEU A 141 -22.08 -30.39 13.70
N SER A 142 -21.13 -30.70 14.59
CA SER A 142 -20.95 -29.99 15.84
C SER A 142 -19.52 -29.47 15.92
N PHE A 143 -19.36 -28.24 16.38
CA PHE A 143 -18.06 -27.56 16.37
C PHE A 143 -17.85 -26.69 17.61
N LYS A 144 -16.57 -26.44 17.90
CA LYS A 144 -16.12 -25.51 18.94
C LYS A 144 -15.02 -24.63 18.39
N GLY A 145 -15.22 -23.32 18.47
CA GLY A 145 -14.24 -22.35 18.04
C GLY A 145 -13.80 -21.40 19.14
N LYS A 146 -12.76 -20.63 18.84
CA LYS A 146 -12.22 -19.59 19.68
C LYS A 146 -11.87 -18.37 18.84
N PHE A 147 -12.36 -17.21 19.26
CA PHE A 147 -11.99 -15.95 18.62
C PHE A 147 -10.53 -15.61 18.95
N PRO A 148 -9.70 -15.32 17.94
CA PRO A 148 -8.37 -14.77 18.19
C PRO A 148 -8.48 -13.30 18.63
N LYS A 149 -7.41 -12.76 19.21
CA LYS A 149 -7.19 -11.32 19.13
C LYS A 149 -7.20 -10.90 17.66
N VAL A 150 -7.65 -9.69 17.33
CA VAL A 150 -7.67 -9.21 15.94
C VAL A 150 -6.25 -9.26 15.34
N PHE A 151 -6.00 -10.23 14.47
CA PHE A 151 -4.76 -10.36 13.67
C PHE A 151 -4.99 -10.02 12.20
N SER A 152 -6.24 -10.18 11.72
CA SER A 152 -6.71 -9.91 10.38
C SER A 152 -8.19 -9.50 10.46
N ARG A 153 -9.11 -10.20 9.77
CA ARG A 153 -10.55 -9.84 9.64
C ARG A 153 -11.47 -10.47 10.70
N MET A 154 -11.01 -11.47 11.43
CA MET A 154 -11.74 -12.13 12.53
C MET A 154 -11.09 -11.77 13.88
N GLY A 155 -11.90 -11.56 14.91
CA GLY A 155 -11.38 -11.53 16.28
C GLY A 155 -12.26 -10.83 17.31
N HIS A 156 -11.67 -10.57 18.46
CA HIS A 156 -12.32 -9.87 19.56
C HIS A 156 -11.44 -8.76 20.16
N VAL A 157 -12.08 -7.77 20.78
CA VAL A 157 -11.40 -6.70 21.54
C VAL A 157 -11.82 -6.79 23.00
N SER A 158 -10.96 -7.40 23.82
CA SER A 158 -11.18 -7.63 25.27
C SER A 158 -12.51 -8.30 25.62
N GLY A 159 -13.08 -9.03 24.66
CA GLY A 159 -14.37 -9.68 24.79
C GLY A 159 -15.56 -8.74 24.76
N ARG A 160 -15.37 -7.44 24.51
CA ARG A 160 -16.46 -6.43 24.44
C ARG A 160 -17.01 -6.24 23.04
N TYR A 161 -16.22 -6.59 22.04
CA TYR A 161 -16.57 -6.53 20.63
C TYR A 161 -16.08 -7.80 19.97
N TYR A 162 -16.90 -8.34 19.07
CA TYR A 162 -16.61 -9.51 18.26
C TYR A 162 -16.89 -9.20 16.80
N ALA A 163 -15.91 -9.48 15.97
CA ALA A 163 -16.05 -9.58 14.53
C ALA A 163 -16.05 -11.07 14.18
N ALA A 164 -17.24 -11.64 14.01
CA ALA A 164 -17.41 -13.03 13.64
C ALA A 164 -17.56 -13.16 12.14
N THR A 165 -16.41 -13.29 11.51
CA THR A 165 -16.22 -13.46 10.08
C THR A 165 -15.57 -14.82 9.87
N GLN A 166 -15.99 -15.55 8.83
CA GLN A 166 -15.46 -16.88 8.54
C GLN A 166 -15.47 -17.85 9.75
N TRP A 167 -16.48 -17.77 10.61
CA TRP A 167 -16.47 -18.36 11.96
C TRP A 167 -17.08 -19.77 12.06
N TYR A 168 -17.68 -20.27 10.98
CA TYR A 168 -18.39 -21.56 10.92
C TYR A 168 -17.72 -22.51 9.91
N PRO A 169 -17.97 -23.83 9.99
CA PRO A 169 -17.57 -24.75 8.92
C PRO A 169 -18.28 -24.39 7.61
N LYS A 170 -17.54 -23.83 6.65
CA LYS A 170 -18.12 -23.35 5.39
C LYS A 170 -17.86 -24.35 4.27
N VAL A 171 -18.88 -24.73 3.50
CA VAL A 171 -18.69 -25.61 2.33
C VAL A 171 -17.80 -24.93 1.29
N VAL A 172 -16.83 -25.68 0.76
CA VAL A 172 -15.95 -25.25 -0.33
C VAL A 172 -16.71 -25.28 -1.65
N VAL A 173 -16.47 -24.29 -2.52
CA VAL A 173 -17.10 -24.27 -3.86
C VAL A 173 -16.66 -25.46 -4.70
N TYR A 174 -17.62 -26.09 -5.38
CA TYR A 174 -17.39 -27.08 -6.43
C TYR A 174 -18.09 -26.67 -7.72
N ASP A 175 -17.31 -26.19 -8.69
CA ASP A 175 -17.79 -25.72 -9.99
C ASP A 175 -17.13 -26.49 -11.15
N ARG A 176 -17.28 -25.97 -12.37
CA ARG A 176 -16.71 -26.53 -13.62
C ARG A 176 -15.19 -26.70 -13.60
N ASN A 177 -14.46 -25.98 -12.73
CA ASN A 177 -13.02 -26.07 -12.54
C ASN A 177 -12.62 -27.01 -11.39
N GLY A 178 -13.59 -27.58 -10.67
CA GLY A 178 -13.40 -28.51 -9.57
C GLY A 178 -13.57 -27.87 -8.20
N TRP A 179 -12.88 -28.40 -7.20
CA TRP A 179 -12.93 -27.90 -5.83
C TRP A 179 -11.98 -26.73 -5.64
N HIS A 180 -12.40 -25.71 -4.89
CA HIS A 180 -11.61 -24.51 -4.60
C HIS A 180 -11.21 -24.39 -3.10
N PRO A 181 -10.43 -25.32 -2.53
CA PRO A 181 -10.14 -25.35 -1.10
C PRO A 181 -9.04 -24.36 -0.72
N ASP A 182 -9.13 -23.11 -1.15
CA ASP A 182 -8.12 -22.12 -0.84
C ASP A 182 -8.11 -21.78 0.66
N SER A 183 -6.96 -21.96 1.31
CA SER A 183 -6.75 -21.56 2.71
C SER A 183 -6.97 -20.05 2.91
N TYR A 184 -7.28 -19.68 4.15
CA TYR A 184 -7.36 -18.30 4.57
C TYR A 184 -6.02 -17.60 4.38
N LEU A 185 -6.07 -16.44 3.75
CA LEU A 185 -4.96 -15.50 3.62
C LEU A 185 -5.48 -14.10 3.94
N ASP A 186 -4.57 -13.21 4.29
CA ASP A 186 -4.82 -11.80 4.57
C ASP A 186 -5.08 -10.95 3.31
N MET A 187 -4.79 -11.52 2.13
CA MET A 187 -4.88 -10.88 0.83
C MET A 187 -5.68 -11.79 -0.11
N GLY A 188 -6.60 -11.19 -0.87
CA GLY A 188 -7.66 -11.87 -1.61
C GLY A 188 -8.87 -12.20 -0.72
N GLU A 189 -10.06 -12.13 -1.30
CA GLU A 189 -11.31 -12.46 -0.61
C GLU A 189 -11.71 -13.94 -0.68
N PHE A 190 -12.93 -14.23 -0.22
CA PHE A 190 -13.44 -15.57 0.02
C PHE A 190 -14.40 -16.02 -1.09
N TYR A 191 -14.16 -17.19 -1.64
CA TYR A 191 -15.06 -17.84 -2.59
C TYR A 191 -15.99 -18.81 -1.85
N GLY A 192 -17.31 -18.75 -2.10
CA GLY A 192 -18.30 -19.53 -1.35
C GLY A 192 -19.54 -19.85 -2.18
N GLU A 193 -20.21 -20.97 -1.87
CA GLU A 193 -21.44 -21.38 -2.56
C GLU A 193 -22.62 -20.49 -2.16
N PHE A 194 -23.44 -20.10 -3.14
CA PHE A 194 -24.72 -19.44 -2.85
C PHE A 194 -25.67 -20.37 -2.10
N GLY A 195 -26.26 -19.85 -1.03
CA GLY A 195 -27.16 -20.62 -0.18
C GLY A 195 -28.11 -19.82 0.68
N ASP A 196 -28.97 -20.57 1.36
CA ASP A 196 -29.90 -20.07 2.37
C ASP A 196 -29.30 -20.26 3.76
N PHE A 197 -29.45 -19.27 4.64
CA PHE A 197 -28.96 -19.30 6.02
C PHE A 197 -30.12 -19.06 6.99
N ASP A 198 -30.24 -19.93 7.99
CA ASP A 198 -31.06 -19.74 9.20
C ASP A 198 -30.15 -19.87 10.43
N VAL A 199 -29.79 -18.73 11.01
CA VAL A 199 -28.74 -18.66 12.05
C VAL A 199 -29.32 -18.12 13.36
N ARG A 200 -29.21 -18.91 14.42
CA ARG A 200 -29.54 -18.55 15.81
C ARG A 200 -28.27 -18.29 16.59
N ILE A 201 -28.15 -17.09 17.15
CA ILE A 201 -26.97 -16.64 17.87
C ILE A 201 -27.37 -16.37 19.32
N THR A 202 -26.80 -17.15 20.25
CA THR A 202 -26.97 -16.96 21.70
C THR A 202 -25.77 -16.18 22.26
N LEU A 203 -26.03 -15.00 22.85
CA LEU A 203 -25.03 -14.08 23.40
C LEU A 203 -25.59 -13.30 24.60
N PRO A 204 -24.77 -12.56 25.37
CA PRO A 204 -25.29 -11.80 26.51
C PRO A 204 -26.37 -10.79 26.11
N ARG A 205 -27.40 -10.62 26.95
CA ARG A 205 -28.62 -9.88 26.63
C ARG A 205 -28.36 -8.44 26.19
N ASN A 206 -27.42 -7.77 26.84
CA ASN A 206 -27.10 -6.36 26.58
C ASN A 206 -26.18 -6.12 25.40
N TYR A 207 -25.71 -7.17 24.72
CA TYR A 207 -24.90 -7.02 23.51
C TYR A 207 -25.79 -6.55 22.36
N ILE A 208 -25.30 -5.58 21.63
CA ILE A 208 -25.92 -5.05 20.42
C ILE A 208 -25.30 -5.79 19.24
N ILE A 209 -26.15 -6.38 18.41
CA ILE A 209 -25.75 -7.30 17.34
C ILE A 209 -26.44 -6.95 16.03
N ASP A 210 -25.70 -7.06 14.94
CA ASP A 210 -26.23 -7.13 13.59
C ASP A 210 -25.46 -8.17 12.77
N ALA A 211 -26.09 -8.72 11.75
CA ALA A 211 -25.54 -9.84 10.97
C ALA A 211 -25.94 -9.76 9.48
N THR A 212 -25.35 -10.62 8.65
CA THR A 212 -25.90 -10.95 7.35
C THR A 212 -27.35 -11.43 7.51
N GLY A 213 -28.25 -10.96 6.64
CA GLY A 213 -29.67 -11.33 6.68
C GLY A 213 -30.56 -10.46 7.57
N MET A 214 -31.83 -10.84 7.61
CA MET A 214 -32.91 -10.15 8.30
C MET A 214 -33.21 -10.79 9.65
N LEU A 215 -33.36 -9.97 10.69
CA LEU A 215 -33.78 -10.42 12.02
C LEU A 215 -35.22 -10.98 11.95
N GLN A 216 -35.43 -12.18 12.49
CA GLN A 216 -36.71 -12.89 12.47
C GLN A 216 -37.34 -12.97 13.87
N ASP A 217 -38.67 -12.83 13.93
CA ASP A 217 -39.54 -13.19 15.06
C ASP A 217 -39.02 -12.81 16.46
N ASN A 218 -38.49 -11.59 16.61
CA ASN A 218 -37.96 -11.11 17.89
C ASN A 218 -38.35 -9.66 18.22
N PRO A 219 -39.63 -9.41 18.60
CA PRO A 219 -40.13 -8.06 18.89
C PRO A 219 -39.37 -7.36 20.01
N ALA A 220 -38.89 -8.12 21.01
CA ALA A 220 -38.12 -7.59 22.13
C ALA A 220 -36.75 -7.08 21.67
N GLU A 221 -36.05 -7.84 20.81
CA GLU A 221 -34.77 -7.39 20.24
C GLU A 221 -34.97 -6.21 19.30
N GLN A 222 -36.01 -6.22 18.48
CA GLN A 222 -36.33 -5.10 17.59
C GLN A 222 -36.60 -3.81 18.38
N ALA A 223 -37.39 -3.90 19.46
CA ALA A 223 -37.65 -2.78 20.35
C ALA A 223 -36.38 -2.29 21.05
N PHE A 224 -35.49 -3.21 21.45
CA PHE A 224 -34.18 -2.85 22.01
C PHE A 224 -33.32 -2.08 21.00
N ILE A 225 -33.16 -2.60 19.78
CA ILE A 225 -32.42 -1.93 18.68
C ILE A 225 -33.01 -0.54 18.40
N ASP A 226 -34.33 -0.43 18.32
CA ASP A 226 -35.02 0.84 18.05
C ASP A 226 -34.83 1.85 19.19
N SER A 227 -34.78 1.39 20.44
CA SER A 227 -34.47 2.25 21.59
C SER A 227 -33.04 2.81 21.53
N ILE A 228 -32.06 2.00 21.13
CA ILE A 228 -30.67 2.43 20.94
C ILE A 228 -30.58 3.41 19.77
N ALA A 229 -31.31 3.15 18.67
CA ALA A 229 -31.33 4.05 17.52
C ALA A 229 -31.96 5.42 17.84
N ALA A 230 -33.05 5.44 18.60
CA ALA A 230 -33.67 6.67 19.08
C ALA A 230 -32.75 7.46 20.00
N LEU A 231 -32.07 6.78 20.94
CA LEU A 231 -31.07 7.40 21.82
C LEU A 231 -29.90 7.97 21.01
N THR A 232 -29.36 7.19 20.07
CA THR A 232 -28.25 7.62 19.22
C THR A 232 -28.61 8.88 18.47
N ARG A 233 -29.78 8.91 17.82
CA ARG A 233 -30.31 10.10 17.13
C ARG A 233 -30.45 11.30 18.06
N HIS A 234 -30.92 11.10 19.29
CA HIS A 234 -31.00 12.18 20.27
C HIS A 234 -29.62 12.74 20.62
N LEU A 235 -28.66 11.87 20.95
CA LEU A 235 -27.32 12.26 21.40
C LEU A 235 -26.51 12.95 20.31
N VAL A 236 -26.52 12.46 19.07
CA VAL A 236 -25.74 13.08 17.98
C VAL A 236 -26.29 14.45 17.56
N ASN A 237 -27.58 14.70 17.79
CA ASN A 237 -28.25 15.97 17.47
C ASN A 237 -28.14 17.02 18.58
N LEU A 238 -27.49 16.72 19.71
CA LEU A 238 -27.14 17.73 20.70
C LEU A 238 -26.20 18.76 20.06
N LYS A 239 -26.52 20.05 20.19
CA LYS A 239 -25.75 21.14 19.57
C LYS A 239 -24.38 21.33 20.21
N ASP A 240 -24.32 21.19 21.53
CA ASP A 240 -23.10 21.36 22.32
C ASP A 240 -22.24 20.09 22.24
N ALA A 241 -21.00 20.25 21.78
CA ALA A 241 -20.09 19.13 21.53
C ALA A 241 -19.59 18.48 22.83
N ASP A 242 -19.29 19.28 23.84
CA ASP A 242 -18.77 18.79 25.13
C ASP A 242 -19.87 18.02 25.87
N ARG A 243 -21.09 18.58 25.91
CA ARG A 243 -22.26 17.92 26.47
C ARG A 243 -22.58 16.61 25.75
N ARG A 244 -22.48 16.59 24.41
CA ARG A 244 -22.68 15.37 23.62
C ARG A 244 -21.67 14.30 24.01
N GLU A 245 -20.40 14.64 24.09
CA GLU A 245 -19.35 13.70 24.47
C GLU A 245 -19.54 13.18 25.90
N GLU A 246 -19.90 14.07 26.84
CA GLU A 246 -20.20 13.71 28.23
C GLU A 246 -21.38 12.73 28.34
N GLU A 247 -22.50 13.01 27.68
CA GLU A 247 -23.69 12.15 27.72
C GLU A 247 -23.45 10.79 27.04
N ILE A 248 -22.68 10.75 25.94
CA ILE A 248 -22.26 9.48 25.31
C ILE A 248 -21.39 8.66 26.27
N LYS A 249 -20.39 9.28 26.93
CA LYS A 249 -19.53 8.61 27.92
C LYS A 249 -20.33 8.11 29.12
N LYS A 250 -21.28 8.92 29.60
CA LYS A 250 -22.16 8.58 30.71
C LYS A 250 -23.05 7.39 30.37
N TRP A 251 -23.69 7.39 29.19
CA TRP A 251 -24.45 6.25 28.70
C TRP A 251 -23.57 5.00 28.60
N GLN A 252 -22.40 5.09 27.97
CA GLN A 252 -21.47 3.96 27.82
C GLN A 252 -21.09 3.36 29.19
N LYS A 253 -20.79 4.20 30.18
CA LYS A 253 -20.46 3.75 31.55
C LYS A 253 -21.64 3.04 32.21
N GLN A 254 -22.85 3.61 32.10
CA GLN A 254 -24.07 3.05 32.68
C GLN A 254 -24.46 1.72 32.02
N HIS A 255 -24.35 1.64 30.69
CA HIS A 255 -24.69 0.44 29.92
C HIS A 255 -23.74 -0.72 30.25
N ARG A 256 -22.43 -0.44 30.32
CA ARG A 256 -21.43 -1.43 30.76
C ARG A 256 -21.67 -1.92 32.19
N ALA A 257 -22.03 -1.02 33.12
CA ALA A 257 -22.29 -1.39 34.50
C ALA A 257 -23.50 -2.34 34.66
N ARG A 258 -24.42 -2.36 33.68
CA ARG A 258 -25.58 -3.26 33.65
C ARG A 258 -25.31 -4.58 32.93
N THR A 259 -24.13 -4.76 32.33
CA THR A 259 -23.83 -5.94 31.51
C THR A 259 -23.58 -7.16 32.40
N ASP A 260 -24.56 -8.04 32.46
CA ASP A 260 -24.41 -9.39 32.99
C ASP A 260 -24.08 -10.35 31.84
N THR A 261 -22.90 -10.95 31.88
CA THR A 261 -22.43 -11.90 30.83
C THR A 261 -23.11 -13.28 30.92
N THR A 262 -23.88 -13.54 31.97
CA THR A 262 -24.60 -14.80 32.21
C THR A 262 -26.07 -14.72 31.83
N ASP A 263 -26.66 -13.53 31.78
CA ASP A 263 -27.99 -13.30 31.21
C ASP A 263 -27.89 -13.28 29.69
N LEU A 264 -28.51 -14.27 29.04
CA LEU A 264 -28.37 -14.49 27.60
C LEU A 264 -29.67 -14.22 26.84
N LYS A 265 -29.52 -13.80 25.59
CA LYS A 265 -30.58 -13.78 24.58
C LYS A 265 -30.19 -14.65 23.40
N THR A 266 -31.20 -15.09 22.64
CA THR A 266 -31.00 -15.75 21.35
C THR A 266 -31.70 -14.92 20.28
N VAL A 267 -30.98 -14.56 19.23
CA VAL A 267 -31.49 -13.82 18.07
C VAL A 267 -31.38 -14.69 16.83
N ARG A 268 -32.36 -14.59 15.92
CA ARG A 268 -32.43 -15.40 14.71
C ARG A 268 -32.33 -14.49 13.48
N PHE A 269 -31.41 -14.79 12.58
CA PHE A 269 -31.27 -14.10 11.29
C PHE A 269 -31.46 -15.08 10.15
N THR A 270 -32.15 -14.64 9.09
CA THR A 270 -32.27 -15.41 7.85
C THR A 270 -31.75 -14.62 6.65
N ALA A 271 -31.00 -15.30 5.78
CA ALA A 271 -30.51 -14.76 4.52
C ALA A 271 -30.80 -15.76 3.40
N HIS A 272 -31.15 -15.24 2.22
CA HIS A 272 -31.47 -16.04 1.04
C HIS A 272 -30.51 -15.71 -0.09
N ASN A 273 -30.03 -16.74 -0.78
CA ASN A 273 -29.13 -16.61 -1.92
C ASN A 273 -27.91 -15.71 -1.65
N VAL A 274 -27.19 -16.00 -0.56
CA VAL A 274 -25.90 -15.36 -0.22
C VAL A 274 -24.82 -16.41 -0.11
N HIS A 275 -23.56 -16.03 -0.31
CA HIS A 275 -22.41 -16.96 -0.28
C HIS A 275 -21.57 -16.86 0.99
N ASP A 276 -21.96 -15.99 1.94
CA ASP A 276 -21.27 -15.84 3.21
C ASP A 276 -22.17 -15.30 4.32
N PHE A 277 -21.78 -15.52 5.57
CA PHE A 277 -22.53 -15.10 6.74
C PHE A 277 -21.61 -14.56 7.85
N ALA A 278 -21.72 -13.26 8.12
CA ALA A 278 -20.96 -12.58 9.17
C ALA A 278 -21.90 -11.99 10.23
N TRP A 279 -21.39 -11.85 11.45
CA TRP A 279 -22.08 -11.07 12.48
C TRP A 279 -21.10 -10.27 13.33
N PHE A 280 -21.58 -9.12 13.80
CA PHE A 280 -20.83 -8.20 14.64
C PHE A 280 -21.65 -7.93 15.89
N ALA A 281 -21.02 -8.11 17.04
CA ALA A 281 -21.68 -7.87 18.32
C ALA A 281 -20.75 -7.13 19.28
N GLY A 282 -21.33 -6.24 20.07
CA GLY A 282 -20.57 -5.55 21.10
C GLY A 282 -21.43 -4.99 22.22
N GLU A 283 -20.79 -4.71 23.35
CA GLU A 283 -21.47 -4.23 24.56
C GLU A 283 -22.12 -2.87 24.36
N ASP A 284 -21.47 -1.96 23.62
CA ASP A 284 -21.79 -0.53 23.65
C ASP A 284 -21.85 0.09 22.25
N TYR A 285 -22.15 -0.70 21.21
CA TYR A 285 -22.46 -0.13 19.90
C TYR A 285 -23.62 0.86 20.01
N MET A 286 -23.55 1.94 19.25
CA MET A 286 -24.68 2.83 18.98
C MET A 286 -25.21 2.52 17.58
N ILE A 287 -26.46 2.91 17.27
CA ILE A 287 -27.10 2.53 16.00
C ILE A 287 -27.67 3.76 15.29
N HIS A 288 -27.30 3.96 14.04
CA HIS A 288 -28.13 4.75 13.11
C HIS A 288 -29.00 3.81 12.28
N LYS A 289 -30.32 4.01 12.29
CA LYS A 289 -31.29 3.20 11.53
C LYS A 289 -31.95 4.05 10.45
N LYS A 290 -32.00 3.52 9.22
CA LYS A 290 -32.71 4.11 8.08
C LYS A 290 -33.30 3.02 7.19
N ILE A 291 -34.50 3.26 6.66
CA ILE A 291 -35.04 2.50 5.52
C ILE A 291 -34.72 3.31 4.26
N GLN A 292 -33.95 2.72 3.36
CA GLN A 292 -33.53 3.33 2.12
C GLN A 292 -34.63 3.21 1.05
N PRO A 293 -34.56 3.98 -0.05
CA PRO A 293 -35.42 3.76 -1.21
C PRO A 293 -35.40 2.30 -1.66
N GLY A 294 -36.55 1.77 -2.09
CA GLY A 294 -36.70 0.34 -2.42
C GLY A 294 -36.89 -0.59 -1.22
N GLY A 295 -36.97 -0.05 0.01
CA GLY A 295 -37.26 -0.85 1.21
C GLY A 295 -36.05 -1.50 1.88
N VAL A 296 -34.83 -1.14 1.45
CA VAL A 296 -33.58 -1.71 1.99
C VAL A 296 -33.34 -1.19 3.42
N LEU A 297 -33.22 -2.10 4.38
CA LEU A 297 -32.88 -1.76 5.77
C LEU A 297 -31.38 -1.43 5.89
N THR A 298 -31.05 -0.31 6.54
CA THR A 298 -29.68 0.04 6.91
C THR A 298 -29.58 0.22 8.42
N HIS A 299 -28.75 -0.61 9.05
CA HIS A 299 -28.19 -0.33 10.37
C HIS A 299 -26.73 0.11 10.23
N VAL A 300 -26.37 1.19 10.92
CA VAL A 300 -24.97 1.58 11.10
C VAL A 300 -24.61 1.35 12.56
N LEU A 301 -23.87 0.28 12.85
CA LEU A 301 -23.35 -0.01 14.19
C LEU A 301 -22.08 0.80 14.39
N VAL A 302 -22.08 1.77 15.29
CA VAL A 302 -20.97 2.71 15.48
C VAL A 302 -20.42 2.67 16.89
N LEU A 303 -19.09 2.74 17.04
CA LEU A 303 -18.49 2.83 18.37
C LEU A 303 -18.81 4.20 19.00
N PRO A 304 -19.02 4.29 20.33
CA PRO A 304 -19.44 5.53 20.97
C PRO A 304 -18.54 6.74 20.67
N LYS A 305 -17.23 6.52 20.59
CA LYS A 305 -16.23 7.55 20.25
C LYS A 305 -16.39 8.17 18.85
N ASN A 306 -17.06 7.47 17.93
CA ASN A 306 -17.21 7.86 16.53
C ASN A 306 -18.68 8.20 16.18
N ALA A 307 -19.61 8.08 17.14
CA ALA A 307 -21.05 8.13 16.88
C ALA A 307 -21.51 9.42 16.16
N TYR A 308 -20.91 10.56 16.52
CA TYR A 308 -21.22 11.84 15.89
C TYR A 308 -20.68 11.93 14.45
N ASP A 309 -19.42 11.59 14.24
CA ASP A 309 -18.78 11.72 12.92
C ASP A 309 -19.39 10.78 11.86
N TRP A 310 -20.04 9.70 12.31
CA TRP A 310 -20.70 8.71 11.46
C TRP A 310 -22.19 8.98 11.23
N LYS A 311 -22.74 10.10 11.72
CA LYS A 311 -24.16 10.44 11.58
C LYS A 311 -24.65 10.50 10.12
N ASP A 312 -23.74 10.78 9.18
CA ASP A 312 -24.03 10.92 7.75
C ASP A 312 -23.86 9.60 6.97
N VAL A 313 -23.33 8.53 7.58
CA VAL A 313 -23.15 7.23 6.93
C VAL A 313 -24.44 6.65 6.33
N PRO A 314 -25.62 6.75 6.97
CA PRO A 314 -26.87 6.32 6.34
C PRO A 314 -27.20 7.04 5.03
N MET A 315 -26.76 8.29 4.85
CA MET A 315 -26.88 9.04 3.59
C MET A 315 -25.87 8.54 2.55
N TYR A 316 -24.63 8.25 2.96
CA TYR A 316 -23.62 7.66 2.06
C TYR A 316 -24.14 6.34 1.49
N VAL A 317 -24.70 5.46 2.33
CA VAL A 317 -25.37 4.22 1.87
C VAL A 317 -26.50 4.53 0.88
N THR A 318 -27.35 5.53 1.12
CA THR A 318 -28.40 5.93 0.17
C THR A 318 -27.83 6.27 -1.21
N ARG A 319 -26.76 7.07 -1.24
CA ARG A 319 -26.12 7.49 -2.48
C ARG A 319 -25.45 6.33 -3.20
N THR A 320 -24.74 5.47 -2.47
CA THR A 320 -24.11 4.27 -3.04
C THR A 320 -25.16 3.37 -3.69
N LEU A 321 -26.26 3.07 -2.98
CA LEU A 321 -27.32 2.22 -3.51
C LEU A 321 -27.93 2.77 -4.80
N ALA A 322 -28.17 4.08 -4.86
CA ALA A 322 -28.71 4.73 -6.04
C ALA A 322 -27.72 4.75 -7.21
N PHE A 323 -26.45 5.07 -6.94
CA PHE A 323 -25.43 5.21 -7.98
C PHE A 323 -25.00 3.86 -8.57
N TYR A 324 -24.65 2.89 -7.73
CA TYR A 324 -24.31 1.53 -8.16
C TYR A 324 -25.50 0.86 -8.82
N GLY A 325 -26.71 1.07 -8.27
CA GLY A 325 -27.97 0.62 -8.86
C GLY A 325 -28.13 1.02 -10.33
N LYS A 326 -27.75 2.27 -10.66
CA LYS A 326 -27.83 2.80 -12.02
C LYS A 326 -26.69 2.29 -12.92
N ARG A 327 -25.49 2.09 -12.39
CA ARG A 327 -24.29 1.78 -13.18
C ARG A 327 -24.07 0.29 -13.43
N VAL A 328 -24.43 -0.56 -12.47
CA VAL A 328 -24.17 -2.00 -12.48
C VAL A 328 -25.46 -2.80 -12.69
N GLY A 329 -26.48 -2.55 -11.87
CA GLY A 329 -27.75 -3.27 -11.88
C GLY A 329 -28.52 -3.06 -10.56
N PRO A 330 -29.81 -3.40 -10.49
CA PRO A 330 -30.64 -3.13 -9.31
C PRO A 330 -30.19 -3.90 -8.06
N TYR A 331 -30.13 -3.22 -6.91
CA TYR A 331 -29.81 -3.85 -5.62
C TYR A 331 -30.89 -4.86 -5.20
N GLN A 332 -30.51 -6.13 -4.99
CA GLN A 332 -31.46 -7.23 -4.73
C GLN A 332 -31.64 -7.58 -3.26
N TYR A 333 -30.71 -7.22 -2.39
CA TYR A 333 -30.79 -7.61 -0.98
C TYR A 333 -31.76 -6.73 -0.18
N PRO A 334 -32.43 -7.26 0.86
CA PRO A 334 -33.34 -6.48 1.69
C PRO A 334 -32.62 -5.56 2.68
N LYS A 335 -31.29 -5.61 2.75
CA LYS A 335 -30.50 -4.95 3.78
C LYS A 335 -29.09 -4.59 3.33
N ALA A 336 -28.61 -3.41 3.73
CA ALA A 336 -27.25 -2.93 3.57
C ALA A 336 -26.79 -2.22 4.86
N SER A 337 -26.12 -2.94 5.75
CA SER A 337 -25.61 -2.45 7.04
C SER A 337 -24.10 -2.14 6.99
N VAL A 338 -23.66 -1.24 7.86
CA VAL A 338 -22.25 -0.82 7.99
C VAL A 338 -21.85 -0.87 9.46
N VAL A 339 -20.66 -1.36 9.76
CA VAL A 339 -20.14 -1.53 11.12
C VAL A 339 -18.83 -0.77 11.28
N ASP A 340 -18.72 0.06 12.32
CA ASP A 340 -17.47 0.63 12.80
C ASP A 340 -16.74 -0.41 13.64
N GLY A 341 -15.54 -0.80 13.21
CA GLY A 341 -14.77 -1.80 13.93
C GLY A 341 -13.27 -1.65 13.75
N SER A 342 -12.51 -2.42 14.52
CA SER A 342 -11.06 -2.51 14.35
C SER A 342 -10.76 -3.67 13.42
N LEU A 343 -10.27 -3.37 12.22
CA LEU A 343 -9.64 -4.34 11.32
C LEU A 343 -8.13 -4.09 11.31
N GLU A 344 -7.38 -5.14 10.99
CA GLU A 344 -5.92 -5.09 10.88
C GLU A 344 -5.43 -5.42 9.47
N ALA A 345 -6.36 -5.83 8.60
CA ALA A 345 -6.20 -6.07 7.19
C ALA A 345 -7.28 -5.30 6.44
N GLY A 346 -6.89 -4.54 5.41
CA GLY A 346 -7.82 -3.75 4.60
C GLY A 346 -8.28 -2.44 5.24
N GLY A 347 -9.02 -1.64 4.47
CA GLY A 347 -9.67 -0.42 4.96
C GLY A 347 -11.07 -0.69 5.50
N GLY A 348 -11.87 -1.43 4.75
CA GLY A 348 -12.99 -2.19 5.25
C GLY A 348 -12.89 -3.65 4.85
N MET A 349 -14.01 -4.34 5.00
CA MET A 349 -14.23 -5.70 4.55
C MET A 349 -15.74 -5.92 4.38
N GLU A 350 -16.10 -6.44 3.22
CA GLU A 350 -17.45 -6.71 2.78
C GLU A 350 -17.95 -8.10 3.20
N TYR A 351 -19.21 -8.18 3.60
CA TYR A 351 -19.96 -9.42 3.65
C TYR A 351 -21.35 -9.14 3.08
N PRO A 352 -22.08 -10.15 2.57
CA PRO A 352 -23.43 -9.93 2.05
C PRO A 352 -24.29 -9.22 3.10
N MET A 353 -24.86 -8.09 2.71
CA MET A 353 -25.72 -7.21 3.52
C MET A 353 -25.07 -6.50 4.72
N ILE A 354 -23.79 -6.75 5.04
CA ILE A 354 -23.14 -6.14 6.21
C ILE A 354 -21.64 -5.95 5.97
N THR A 355 -21.18 -4.71 6.06
CA THR A 355 -19.77 -4.37 5.84
C THR A 355 -19.16 -3.83 7.12
N ILE A 356 -17.87 -4.06 7.34
CA ILE A 356 -17.14 -3.48 8.46
C ILE A 356 -16.07 -2.54 7.93
N ILE A 357 -15.96 -1.36 8.53
CA ILE A 357 -15.02 -0.30 8.15
C ILE A 357 -14.12 -0.02 9.35
N SER A 358 -12.82 0.10 9.09
CA SER A 358 -11.84 0.41 10.12
C SER A 358 -12.11 1.77 10.76
N SER A 359 -12.09 1.83 12.09
CA SER A 359 -12.17 3.09 12.83
C SER A 359 -11.03 4.04 12.45
N GLY A 360 -11.35 5.31 12.14
CA GLY A 360 -10.34 6.38 11.97
C GLY A 360 -10.46 7.17 10.67
N TYR A 361 -11.24 6.70 9.69
CA TYR A 361 -11.42 7.40 8.42
C TYR A 361 -12.16 8.72 8.52
N GLN A 362 -12.99 8.90 9.55
CA GLN A 362 -13.77 10.11 9.77
C GLN A 362 -12.92 11.37 10.00
N LYS A 363 -11.62 11.21 10.29
CA LYS A 363 -10.69 12.33 10.50
C LYS A 363 -10.22 12.98 9.19
N TRP A 364 -10.57 12.39 8.05
CA TRP A 364 -10.13 12.80 6.73
C TRP A 364 -11.35 13.16 5.89
N ASN A 365 -11.33 14.32 5.25
CA ASN A 365 -12.47 14.79 4.48
C ASN A 365 -12.83 13.77 3.38
N ARG A 366 -14.11 13.40 3.28
CA ARG A 366 -14.70 12.46 2.30
C ARG A 366 -14.20 11.02 2.30
N LEU A 367 -13.06 10.71 2.94
CA LEU A 367 -12.50 9.35 2.96
C LEU A 367 -13.46 8.33 3.59
N LEU A 368 -14.21 8.71 4.64
CA LEU A 368 -15.24 7.84 5.19
C LEU A 368 -16.35 7.54 4.17
N GLU A 369 -16.80 8.52 3.39
CA GLU A 369 -17.83 8.28 2.36
C GLU A 369 -17.30 7.41 1.22
N MET A 370 -16.08 7.68 0.77
CA MET A 370 -15.38 6.90 -0.26
C MET A 370 -15.30 5.42 0.15
N VAL A 371 -14.76 5.14 1.35
CA VAL A 371 -14.69 3.77 1.88
C VAL A 371 -16.09 3.17 2.08
N VAL A 372 -17.07 3.93 2.59
CA VAL A 372 -18.46 3.41 2.66
C VAL A 372 -19.00 3.05 1.28
N ALA A 373 -18.71 3.84 0.24
CA ALA A 373 -19.13 3.57 -1.12
C ALA A 373 -18.45 2.33 -1.71
N HIS A 374 -17.15 2.15 -1.48
CA HIS A 374 -16.40 0.94 -1.86
C HIS A 374 -16.99 -0.30 -1.17
N GLU A 375 -17.02 -0.31 0.16
CA GLU A 375 -17.38 -1.49 0.93
C GLU A 375 -18.85 -1.90 0.70
N VAL A 376 -19.77 -0.93 0.61
CA VAL A 376 -21.16 -1.22 0.25
C VAL A 376 -21.27 -1.64 -1.22
N GLY A 377 -20.45 -1.07 -2.11
CA GLY A 377 -20.36 -1.40 -3.53
C GLY A 377 -20.04 -2.87 -3.80
N HIS A 378 -19.23 -3.50 -2.95
CA HIS A 378 -18.95 -4.93 -3.04
C HIS A 378 -20.19 -5.83 -2.87
N ASN A 379 -21.34 -5.33 -2.38
CA ASN A 379 -22.57 -6.12 -2.40
C ASN A 379 -22.99 -6.51 -3.83
N TRP A 380 -22.57 -5.78 -4.87
CA TRP A 380 -22.77 -6.16 -6.26
C TRP A 380 -21.75 -7.19 -6.73
N PHE A 381 -20.47 -6.90 -6.60
CA PHE A 381 -19.40 -7.66 -7.25
C PHE A 381 -19.01 -8.93 -6.48
N TYR A 382 -18.58 -8.80 -5.22
CA TYR A 382 -18.42 -9.93 -4.29
C TYR A 382 -19.78 -10.58 -3.97
N GLY A 383 -20.75 -9.78 -3.53
CA GLY A 383 -22.01 -10.25 -2.95
C GLY A 383 -22.95 -10.96 -3.93
N MET A 384 -23.44 -10.24 -4.95
CA MET A 384 -24.47 -10.72 -5.88
C MET A 384 -23.87 -11.46 -7.09
N LEU A 385 -22.73 -10.99 -7.59
CA LEU A 385 -22.02 -11.60 -8.72
C LEU A 385 -20.97 -12.63 -8.28
N GLY A 386 -20.75 -12.86 -6.99
CA GLY A 386 -20.07 -14.05 -6.45
C GLY A 386 -18.74 -14.44 -7.12
N SER A 387 -17.96 -13.53 -7.67
CA SER A 387 -16.79 -13.88 -8.49
C SER A 387 -15.70 -14.57 -7.65
N ASP A 388 -14.92 -15.47 -8.24
CA ASP A 388 -13.74 -16.06 -7.57
C ASP A 388 -12.60 -15.04 -7.54
N GLU A 389 -12.61 -14.18 -6.52
CA GLU A 389 -11.59 -13.15 -6.35
C GLU A 389 -10.21 -13.74 -6.06
N ARG A 390 -10.16 -14.89 -5.39
CA ARG A 390 -8.89 -15.57 -5.11
C ARG A 390 -8.19 -15.93 -6.43
N ALA A 391 -8.95 -16.37 -7.43
CA ALA A 391 -8.44 -16.60 -8.78
C ALA A 391 -8.26 -15.31 -9.59
N SER A 392 -9.17 -14.34 -9.47
CA SER A 392 -9.15 -13.10 -10.25
C SER A 392 -9.64 -11.88 -9.47
N THR A 393 -8.69 -11.19 -8.85
CA THR A 393 -8.92 -10.05 -7.94
C THR A 393 -9.60 -8.85 -8.57
N PHE A 394 -9.37 -8.58 -9.86
CA PHE A 394 -9.96 -7.40 -10.51
C PHE A 394 -11.47 -7.50 -10.70
N MET A 395 -12.03 -8.72 -10.73
CA MET A 395 -13.47 -8.92 -10.94
C MET A 395 -14.29 -8.28 -9.82
N ASP A 396 -13.76 -8.30 -8.61
CA ASP A 396 -14.35 -7.61 -7.46
C ASP A 396 -13.69 -6.24 -7.25
N GLU A 397 -12.46 -6.20 -6.75
CA GLU A 397 -11.76 -4.96 -6.36
C GLU A 397 -11.60 -3.95 -7.51
N GLY A 398 -11.36 -4.43 -8.72
CA GLY A 398 -11.13 -3.59 -9.88
C GLY A 398 -12.41 -2.93 -10.39
N ASN A 399 -13.48 -3.71 -10.55
CA ASN A 399 -14.80 -3.18 -10.93
C ASN A 399 -15.36 -2.26 -9.86
N ASN A 400 -15.16 -2.61 -8.59
CA ASN A 400 -15.60 -1.80 -7.46
C ASN A 400 -14.83 -0.47 -7.39
N ALA A 401 -13.50 -0.49 -7.47
CA ALA A 401 -12.67 0.72 -7.48
C ALA A 401 -13.00 1.64 -8.67
N PHE A 402 -13.26 1.09 -9.86
CA PHE A 402 -13.71 1.88 -11.01
C PHE A 402 -15.06 2.56 -10.71
N THR A 403 -16.02 1.82 -10.17
CA THR A 403 -17.36 2.35 -9.89
C THR A 403 -17.32 3.39 -8.76
N GLU A 404 -16.49 3.19 -7.73
CA GLU A 404 -16.20 4.14 -6.65
C GLU A 404 -15.57 5.42 -7.20
N TRP A 405 -14.58 5.32 -8.09
CA TRP A 405 -13.99 6.49 -8.75
C TRP A 405 -15.07 7.30 -9.49
N LYS A 406 -15.94 6.65 -10.28
CA LYS A 406 -17.05 7.33 -10.97
C LYS A 406 -18.06 7.92 -9.99
N TYR A 407 -18.32 7.26 -8.85
CA TYR A 407 -19.18 7.77 -7.79
C TYR A 407 -18.63 9.09 -7.23
N MET A 408 -17.33 9.12 -6.93
CA MET A 408 -16.72 10.31 -6.35
C MET A 408 -16.62 11.45 -7.35
N GLU A 409 -16.31 11.17 -8.62
CA GLU A 409 -16.37 12.17 -9.70
C GLU A 409 -17.78 12.77 -9.85
N HIS A 410 -18.83 11.95 -9.69
CA HIS A 410 -20.22 12.40 -9.82
C HIS A 410 -20.64 13.38 -8.72
N TYR A 411 -20.29 13.11 -7.46
CA TYR A 411 -20.71 13.94 -6.32
C TYR A 411 -19.76 15.10 -6.02
N TYR A 412 -18.47 14.96 -6.35
CA TYR A 412 -17.43 15.89 -5.91
C TYR A 412 -16.57 16.48 -7.05
N GLY A 413 -16.73 15.99 -8.28
CA GLY A 413 -15.86 16.35 -9.40
C GLY A 413 -14.50 15.67 -9.33
N SER A 414 -13.59 16.06 -10.23
CA SER A 414 -12.30 15.38 -10.42
C SER A 414 -11.17 15.84 -9.49
N ARG A 415 -11.43 16.74 -8.52
CA ARG A 415 -10.44 17.28 -7.56
C ARG A 415 -11.04 17.38 -6.15
N ASN A 416 -10.20 17.52 -5.13
CA ASN A 416 -10.55 17.62 -3.71
C ASN A 416 -11.07 16.33 -3.05
N MET A 417 -10.40 15.20 -3.27
CA MET A 417 -10.84 13.93 -2.68
C MET A 417 -10.11 13.56 -1.40
N THR A 418 -8.93 14.12 -1.17
CA THR A 418 -8.13 13.79 0.00
C THR A 418 -7.62 15.04 0.70
N GLN A 419 -8.38 15.59 1.65
CA GLN A 419 -7.76 16.49 2.64
C GLN A 419 -7.02 15.63 3.65
N PHE A 420 -5.75 15.33 3.36
CA PHE A 420 -4.84 14.70 4.31
C PHE A 420 -4.39 15.70 5.38
N ASP A 421 -5.32 16.17 6.22
CA ASP A 421 -5.06 17.21 7.23
C ASP A 421 -4.01 16.82 8.30
N SER A 422 -3.52 15.57 8.33
CA SER A 422 -2.72 15.05 9.44
C SER A 422 -1.39 14.36 9.08
N LEU A 423 -0.97 14.27 7.82
CA LEU A 423 0.30 13.58 7.50
C LEU A 423 1.54 14.44 7.77
N PHE A 424 1.44 15.77 7.67
CA PHE A 424 2.58 16.70 7.81
C PHE A 424 2.31 17.94 8.68
N GLY A 425 1.29 17.91 9.57
CA GLY A 425 0.89 19.07 10.37
C GLY A 425 0.20 20.17 9.54
N LYS A 426 0.25 21.44 9.97
CA LYS A 426 -0.46 22.59 9.35
C LYS A 426 -0.11 22.91 7.87
N TRP A 427 0.74 22.13 7.23
CA TRP A 427 1.16 22.32 5.84
C TRP A 427 0.40 21.32 4.95
N ASN A 428 -0.69 21.78 4.36
CA ASN A 428 -1.72 20.94 3.74
C ASN A 428 -1.38 20.49 2.31
N THR A 429 -0.18 19.93 2.09
CA THR A 429 0.40 19.72 0.74
C THR A 429 -0.32 18.68 -0.12
N LEU A 430 -1.12 17.79 0.47
CA LEU A 430 -1.88 16.77 -0.25
C LEU A 430 -3.39 17.11 -0.40
N SER A 431 -3.83 18.26 0.10
CA SER A 431 -5.26 18.58 0.28
C SER A 431 -6.10 18.74 -0.99
N ASP A 432 -5.45 18.90 -2.14
CA ASP A 432 -6.08 19.14 -3.45
C ASP A 432 -5.84 17.97 -4.44
N ALA A 433 -5.44 16.79 -3.96
CA ALA A 433 -5.33 15.61 -4.83
C ALA A 433 -6.72 15.03 -5.14
N GLY A 434 -6.97 14.70 -6.42
CA GLY A 434 -8.14 13.93 -6.87
C GLY A 434 -7.82 12.43 -7.01
N GLU A 435 -8.84 11.59 -7.23
CA GLU A 435 -8.65 10.14 -7.43
C GLU A 435 -7.70 9.80 -8.55
N PHE A 436 -7.76 10.57 -9.64
CA PHE A 436 -6.84 10.41 -10.74
C PHE A 436 -5.38 10.49 -10.26
N ASP A 437 -5.03 11.48 -9.45
CA ASP A 437 -3.67 11.70 -8.97
C ASP A 437 -3.23 10.59 -8.00
N VAL A 438 -4.14 10.12 -7.13
CA VAL A 438 -3.88 9.03 -6.18
C VAL A 438 -3.67 7.70 -6.90
N ASN A 439 -4.57 7.34 -7.83
CA ASN A 439 -4.45 6.13 -8.64
C ASN A 439 -3.21 6.20 -9.54
N TYR A 440 -2.95 7.35 -10.16
CA TYR A 440 -1.77 7.55 -11.00
C TYR A 440 -0.48 7.43 -10.19
N LEU A 441 -0.41 8.03 -9.00
CA LEU A 441 0.73 7.89 -8.11
C LEU A 441 0.97 6.42 -7.75
N THR A 442 -0.11 5.71 -7.39
CA THR A 442 -0.04 4.32 -6.93
C THR A 442 0.42 3.38 -8.05
N TYR A 443 -0.23 3.42 -9.22
CA TYR A 443 0.11 2.55 -10.34
C TYR A 443 1.37 3.03 -11.08
N GLY A 444 1.49 4.32 -11.35
CA GLY A 444 2.63 4.92 -12.05
C GLY A 444 3.95 4.66 -11.35
N THR A 445 4.00 4.67 -10.01
CA THR A 445 5.22 4.31 -9.26
C THR A 445 5.68 2.88 -9.56
N LEU A 446 4.76 1.93 -9.72
CA LEU A 446 5.11 0.55 -10.09
C LEU A 446 5.66 0.46 -11.51
N VAL A 447 5.09 1.20 -12.46
CA VAL A 447 5.56 1.27 -13.85
C VAL A 447 6.97 1.89 -13.92
N TRP A 448 7.19 3.02 -13.26
CA TRP A 448 8.49 3.71 -13.23
C TRP A 448 9.58 2.89 -12.52
N GLN A 449 9.22 2.01 -11.58
CA GLN A 449 10.15 1.11 -10.90
C GLN A 449 10.31 -0.26 -11.59
N GLN A 450 9.59 -0.51 -12.70
CA GLN A 450 9.50 -1.83 -13.34
C GLN A 450 9.07 -2.93 -12.36
N ARG A 451 8.13 -2.61 -11.47
CA ARG A 451 7.50 -3.50 -10.47
C ARG A 451 6.03 -3.82 -10.76
N ASP A 452 5.51 -3.39 -11.92
CA ASP A 452 4.21 -3.84 -12.42
C ASP A 452 4.17 -5.37 -12.62
N LEU A 453 2.99 -5.96 -12.44
CA LEU A 453 2.69 -7.36 -12.64
C LEU A 453 1.43 -7.52 -13.52
N PRO A 454 1.25 -8.67 -14.20
CA PRO A 454 -0.02 -8.97 -14.88
C PRO A 454 -1.20 -8.92 -13.92
N LEU A 455 -2.37 -8.48 -14.41
CA LEU A 455 -3.61 -8.36 -13.63
C LEU A 455 -4.34 -9.71 -13.45
N ASN A 456 -4.02 -10.70 -14.30
CA ASN A 456 -4.63 -12.03 -14.25
C ASN A 456 -3.93 -13.02 -13.30
N LEU A 457 -3.10 -12.53 -12.37
CA LEU A 457 -2.51 -13.39 -11.34
C LEU A 457 -3.52 -13.68 -10.23
N ARG A 458 -3.40 -14.86 -9.62
CA ARG A 458 -4.08 -15.19 -8.37
C ARG A 458 -3.63 -14.25 -7.25
N ALA A 459 -4.53 -13.96 -6.31
CA ALA A 459 -4.32 -12.98 -5.26
C ALA A 459 -2.99 -13.17 -4.50
N GLU A 460 -2.63 -14.40 -4.14
CA GLU A 460 -1.46 -14.73 -3.34
C GLU A 460 -0.11 -14.50 -4.03
N LYS A 461 -0.11 -14.27 -5.35
CA LYS A 461 1.09 -14.02 -6.16
C LYS A 461 1.52 -12.56 -6.15
N TYR A 462 0.62 -11.65 -5.80
CA TYR A 462 0.98 -10.23 -5.68
C TYR A 462 1.83 -9.98 -4.43
N THR A 463 2.76 -9.03 -4.54
CA THR A 463 3.36 -8.42 -3.36
C THR A 463 2.34 -7.48 -2.72
N ARG A 464 2.45 -7.22 -1.40
CA ARG A 464 1.53 -6.30 -0.70
C ARG A 464 1.44 -4.92 -1.37
N SER A 465 2.56 -4.38 -1.88
CA SER A 465 2.58 -3.10 -2.58
C SER A 465 1.97 -3.18 -3.99
N ALA A 466 2.16 -4.29 -4.69
CA ALA A 466 1.62 -4.47 -6.03
C ALA A 466 0.10 -4.71 -6.00
N TYR A 467 -0.43 -5.38 -4.98
CA TYR A 467 -1.87 -5.67 -4.87
C TYR A 467 -2.73 -4.41 -5.00
N GLY A 468 -2.44 -3.37 -4.20
CA GLY A 468 -3.18 -2.10 -4.27
C GLY A 468 -3.03 -1.38 -5.63
N GLY A 469 -1.81 -1.27 -6.14
CA GLY A 469 -1.56 -0.55 -7.39
C GLY A 469 -2.07 -1.27 -8.66
N ILE A 470 -2.20 -2.59 -8.61
CA ILE A 470 -2.62 -3.40 -9.75
C ILE A 470 -4.12 -3.70 -9.67
N ASN A 471 -4.58 -4.28 -8.58
CA ASN A 471 -5.96 -4.76 -8.49
C ASN A 471 -7.00 -3.64 -8.36
N TYR A 472 -6.60 -2.48 -7.83
CA TYR A 472 -7.46 -1.29 -7.75
C TYR A 472 -7.10 -0.31 -8.87
N ALA A 473 -5.90 0.28 -8.83
CA ALA A 473 -5.57 1.41 -9.72
C ALA A 473 -5.43 1.00 -11.20
N LYS A 474 -4.61 -0.01 -11.53
CA LYS A 474 -4.47 -0.50 -12.93
C LYS A 474 -5.81 -1.00 -13.47
N SER A 475 -6.58 -1.76 -12.69
CA SER A 475 -7.93 -2.20 -13.06
C SER A 475 -8.87 -1.04 -13.36
N ALA A 476 -8.88 -0.01 -12.51
CA ALA A 476 -9.76 1.14 -12.69
C ALA A 476 -9.37 1.96 -13.93
N PHE A 477 -8.07 2.12 -14.20
CA PHE A 477 -7.59 2.71 -15.46
C PHE A 477 -7.96 1.85 -16.68
N MET A 478 -7.85 0.52 -16.60
CA MET A 478 -8.29 -0.40 -17.65
C MET A 478 -9.79 -0.22 -17.94
N LEU A 479 -10.64 -0.20 -16.92
CA LEU A 479 -12.09 -0.06 -17.09
C LEU A 479 -12.49 1.34 -17.58
N ARG A 480 -11.77 2.39 -17.17
CA ARG A 480 -11.94 3.75 -17.71
C ARG A 480 -11.57 3.83 -19.19
N ALA A 481 -10.48 3.17 -19.60
CA ALA A 481 -10.10 3.06 -21.01
C ALA A 481 -11.12 2.24 -21.81
N LEU A 482 -11.66 1.15 -21.24
CA LEU A 482 -12.71 0.33 -21.85
C LEU A 482 -14.00 1.14 -22.03
N GLU A 483 -14.48 1.82 -20.98
CA GLU A 483 -15.68 2.68 -21.02
C GLU A 483 -15.59 3.72 -22.12
N TRP A 484 -14.43 4.37 -22.30
CA TRP A 484 -14.26 5.33 -23.39
C TRP A 484 -14.21 4.65 -24.76
N SER A 485 -13.52 3.51 -24.89
CA SER A 485 -13.37 2.78 -26.16
C SER A 485 -14.71 2.32 -26.73
N ILE A 486 -15.60 1.78 -25.87
CA ILE A 486 -16.92 1.29 -26.28
C ILE A 486 -18.05 2.30 -26.05
N THR A 487 -17.77 3.45 -25.44
CA THR A 487 -18.70 4.49 -24.94
C THR A 487 -19.44 4.13 -23.64
N GLU A 488 -19.71 5.14 -22.81
CA GLU A 488 -20.40 4.97 -21.52
C GLU A 488 -21.79 4.31 -21.64
N PRO A 489 -22.68 4.66 -22.59
CA PRO A 489 -23.98 3.99 -22.71
C PRO A 489 -23.87 2.49 -23.02
N VAL A 490 -22.92 2.10 -23.87
CA VAL A 490 -22.68 0.69 -24.21
C VAL A 490 -22.04 -0.04 -23.03
N PHE A 491 -21.10 0.60 -22.32
CA PHE A 491 -20.50 0.06 -21.11
C PHE A 491 -21.56 -0.23 -20.03
N ILE A 492 -22.45 0.74 -19.75
CA ILE A 492 -23.53 0.55 -18.77
C ILE A 492 -24.47 -0.57 -19.22
N LYS A 493 -24.82 -0.63 -20.52
CA LYS A 493 -25.63 -1.72 -21.07
C LYS A 493 -24.95 -3.09 -20.92
N ALA A 494 -23.65 -3.16 -21.18
CA ALA A 494 -22.86 -4.39 -21.01
C ALA A 494 -22.82 -4.80 -19.54
N MET A 495 -22.63 -3.85 -18.63
CA MET A 495 -22.67 -4.13 -17.19
C MET A 495 -24.02 -4.62 -16.70
N HIS A 496 -25.12 -3.99 -17.13
CA HIS A 496 -26.48 -4.45 -16.78
C HIS A 496 -26.73 -5.86 -17.33
N THR A 497 -26.30 -6.13 -18.57
CA THR A 497 -26.42 -7.47 -19.18
C THR A 497 -25.61 -8.50 -18.39
N TYR A 498 -24.38 -8.16 -17.99
CA TYR A 498 -23.52 -9.02 -17.19
C TYR A 498 -24.16 -9.29 -15.81
N PHE A 499 -24.68 -8.25 -15.15
CA PHE A 499 -25.37 -8.39 -13.88
C PHE A 499 -26.62 -9.28 -14.01
N ASP A 500 -27.47 -9.05 -15.01
CA ASP A 500 -28.71 -9.82 -15.20
C ASP A 500 -28.43 -11.31 -15.49
N GLU A 501 -27.36 -11.62 -16.22
CA GLU A 501 -26.98 -13.00 -16.58
C GLU A 501 -26.28 -13.75 -15.43
N TRP A 502 -25.57 -13.03 -14.55
CA TRP A 502 -24.68 -13.61 -13.53
C TRP A 502 -25.03 -13.29 -12.08
N ASN A 503 -26.09 -12.51 -11.81
CA ASN A 503 -26.59 -12.29 -10.46
C ASN A 503 -27.03 -13.63 -9.82
N GLY A 504 -26.52 -13.92 -8.62
CA GLY A 504 -26.68 -15.18 -7.91
C GLY A 504 -25.87 -16.35 -8.48
N ARG A 505 -24.80 -16.05 -9.24
CA ARG A 505 -23.93 -17.02 -9.92
C ARG A 505 -22.45 -16.69 -9.71
N HIS A 506 -21.58 -17.58 -10.19
CA HIS A 506 -20.12 -17.44 -10.16
C HIS A 506 -19.56 -17.24 -11.58
N PRO A 507 -19.52 -16.01 -12.11
CA PRO A 507 -18.89 -15.69 -13.38
C PRO A 507 -17.38 -15.84 -13.31
N SER A 508 -16.79 -16.20 -14.43
CA SER A 508 -15.35 -16.11 -14.67
C SER A 508 -14.98 -14.84 -15.42
N VAL A 509 -13.67 -14.61 -15.52
CA VAL A 509 -13.10 -13.55 -16.36
C VAL A 509 -13.56 -13.67 -17.81
N ASP A 510 -13.66 -14.89 -18.34
CA ASP A 510 -14.10 -15.11 -19.73
C ASP A 510 -15.54 -14.66 -19.93
N ASP A 511 -16.42 -14.96 -18.97
CA ASP A 511 -17.83 -14.58 -19.02
C ASP A 511 -18.00 -13.05 -19.04
N PHE A 512 -17.20 -12.31 -18.25
CA PHE A 512 -17.16 -10.85 -18.29
C PHE A 512 -16.79 -10.32 -19.68
N TRP A 513 -15.67 -10.79 -20.24
CA TRP A 513 -15.20 -10.30 -21.55
C TRP A 513 -16.10 -10.75 -22.70
N GLU A 514 -16.76 -11.92 -22.60
CA GLU A 514 -17.74 -12.38 -23.58
C GLU A 514 -18.96 -11.46 -23.63
N VAL A 515 -19.54 -11.12 -22.47
CA VAL A 515 -20.67 -10.18 -22.41
C VAL A 515 -20.28 -8.82 -22.98
N PHE A 516 -19.12 -8.29 -22.59
CA PHE A 516 -18.66 -6.99 -23.07
C PHE A 516 -18.40 -6.99 -24.58
N SER A 517 -17.78 -8.04 -25.13
CA SER A 517 -17.55 -8.15 -26.58
C SER A 517 -18.87 -8.29 -27.34
N ARG A 518 -19.79 -9.11 -26.83
CA ARG A 518 -21.11 -9.34 -27.45
C ARG A 518 -21.98 -8.09 -27.45
N VAL A 519 -22.03 -7.35 -26.34
CA VAL A 519 -22.88 -6.16 -26.22
C VAL A 519 -22.29 -4.96 -26.97
N SER A 520 -20.97 -4.81 -26.99
CA SER A 520 -20.30 -3.73 -27.73
C SER A 520 -20.21 -3.98 -29.24
N GLY A 521 -20.18 -5.25 -29.67
CA GLY A 521 -19.91 -5.62 -31.05
C GLY A 521 -18.43 -5.48 -31.46
N GLU A 522 -17.53 -5.20 -30.50
CA GLU A 522 -16.10 -5.01 -30.72
C GLU A 522 -15.29 -6.27 -30.34
N ASP A 523 -14.18 -6.51 -31.03
CA ASP A 523 -13.23 -7.57 -30.66
C ASP A 523 -12.27 -7.09 -29.57
N LEU A 524 -12.57 -7.42 -28.31
CA LEU A 524 -11.82 -6.97 -27.13
C LEU A 524 -10.61 -7.86 -26.80
N ARG A 525 -10.24 -8.85 -27.62
CA ARG A 525 -9.17 -9.81 -27.28
C ARG A 525 -7.81 -9.15 -27.09
N VAL A 526 -7.44 -8.22 -27.97
CA VAL A 526 -6.17 -7.47 -27.86
C VAL A 526 -6.18 -6.59 -26.62
N PHE A 527 -7.27 -5.85 -26.39
CA PHE A 527 -7.44 -5.02 -25.21
C PHE A 527 -7.27 -5.83 -23.92
N ARG A 528 -8.00 -6.95 -23.81
CA ARG A 528 -7.90 -7.88 -22.68
C ARG A 528 -6.46 -8.37 -22.49
N GLN A 529 -5.82 -8.83 -23.55
CA GLN A 529 -4.47 -9.40 -23.48
C GLN A 529 -3.47 -8.37 -22.93
N GLU A 530 -3.45 -7.17 -23.49
CA GLU A 530 -2.52 -6.11 -23.11
C GLU A 530 -2.68 -5.71 -21.63
N TRP A 531 -3.90 -5.46 -21.18
CA TRP A 531 -4.14 -5.05 -19.79
C TRP A 531 -3.98 -6.18 -18.79
N MET A 532 -4.43 -7.40 -19.13
CA MET A 532 -4.51 -8.49 -18.17
C MET A 532 -3.25 -9.34 -18.06
N ALA A 533 -2.63 -9.69 -19.18
CA ALA A 533 -1.58 -10.70 -19.22
C ALA A 533 -0.16 -10.11 -19.32
N THR A 534 -0.04 -8.79 -19.50
CA THR A 534 1.26 -8.12 -19.70
C THR A 534 1.56 -7.07 -18.62
N THR A 535 2.78 -6.55 -18.68
CA THR A 535 3.20 -5.33 -17.98
C THR A 535 3.50 -4.20 -18.97
N HIS A 536 2.86 -4.22 -20.13
CA HIS A 536 2.99 -3.17 -21.12
C HIS A 536 2.31 -1.89 -20.63
N TYR A 537 2.76 -0.75 -21.14
CA TYR A 537 2.23 0.56 -20.80
C TYR A 537 2.19 1.45 -22.04
N ASN A 538 1.32 2.48 -22.02
CA ASN A 538 1.30 3.54 -23.03
C ASN A 538 2.24 4.68 -22.65
N ASP A 539 2.72 5.42 -23.65
CA ASP A 539 3.44 6.69 -23.51
C ASP A 539 3.20 7.47 -24.82
N PHE A 540 2.18 8.33 -24.83
CA PHE A 540 1.74 8.96 -26.07
C PHE A 540 2.51 10.25 -26.34
N THR A 541 2.74 10.53 -27.62
CA THR A 541 3.30 11.79 -28.07
C THR A 541 2.71 12.24 -29.41
N VAL A 542 2.95 13.49 -29.78
CA VAL A 542 2.61 14.03 -31.10
C VAL A 542 3.88 14.11 -31.93
N ALA A 543 4.02 13.19 -32.89
CA ALA A 543 5.17 13.14 -33.79
C ALA A 543 5.17 14.31 -34.80
N ASN A 544 3.99 14.67 -35.32
CA ASN A 544 3.87 15.76 -36.30
C ASN A 544 2.46 16.38 -36.29
N VAL A 545 2.36 17.65 -36.71
CA VAL A 545 1.10 18.34 -36.99
C VAL A 545 1.24 19.16 -38.26
N GLU A 546 0.40 18.90 -39.25
CA GLU A 546 0.36 19.64 -40.51
C GLU A 546 -1.00 20.31 -40.66
N THR A 547 -1.00 21.61 -40.95
CA THR A 547 -2.23 22.36 -41.21
C THR A 547 -2.20 22.95 -42.61
N LYS A 548 -3.24 22.65 -43.39
CA LYS A 548 -3.51 23.25 -44.69
C LYS A 548 -4.73 24.14 -44.58
N LYS A 549 -4.68 25.33 -45.17
CA LYS A 549 -5.83 26.23 -45.30
C LYS A 549 -6.40 26.07 -46.70
N ASP A 550 -7.71 25.90 -46.81
CA ASP A 550 -8.45 25.88 -48.07
C ASP A 550 -9.62 26.89 -48.03
N GLU A 551 -10.43 26.91 -49.10
CA GLU A 551 -11.59 27.80 -49.20
C GLU A 551 -12.67 27.51 -48.14
N ASN A 552 -12.67 26.31 -47.55
CA ASN A 552 -13.66 25.84 -46.58
C ASN A 552 -13.15 25.91 -45.12
N GLY A 553 -11.97 26.49 -44.89
CA GLY A 553 -11.38 26.66 -43.56
C GLY A 553 -9.98 26.04 -43.46
N TYR A 554 -9.77 25.23 -42.43
CA TYR A 554 -8.51 24.57 -42.13
C TYR A 554 -8.72 23.05 -42.07
N GLN A 555 -7.79 22.32 -42.67
CA GLN A 555 -7.60 20.89 -42.50
C GLN A 555 -6.31 20.67 -41.74
N THR A 556 -6.40 20.08 -40.54
CA THR A 556 -5.23 19.74 -39.73
C THR A 556 -5.11 18.23 -39.60
N MET A 557 -3.93 17.71 -39.93
CA MET A 557 -3.54 16.33 -39.72
C MET A 557 -2.63 16.27 -38.49
N VAL A 558 -2.96 15.42 -37.54
CA VAL A 558 -2.16 15.15 -36.33
C VAL A 558 -1.65 13.72 -36.46
N TRP A 559 -0.34 13.50 -36.25
CA TRP A 559 0.29 12.18 -36.21
C TRP A 559 0.65 11.86 -34.76
N PRO A 560 -0.21 11.10 -34.05
CA PRO A 560 0.13 10.56 -32.74
C PRO A 560 1.11 9.39 -32.88
N GLU A 561 1.87 9.16 -31.81
CA GLU A 561 2.70 7.97 -31.65
C GLU A 561 2.58 7.46 -30.22
N ASN A 562 2.60 6.14 -30.04
CA ASN A 562 2.76 5.49 -28.73
C ASN A 562 4.19 4.96 -28.63
N ILE A 563 5.06 5.66 -27.90
CA ILE A 563 6.45 5.21 -27.66
C ILE A 563 6.54 4.21 -26.49
N GLY A 564 5.38 3.83 -25.94
CA GLY A 564 5.23 2.75 -24.97
C GLY A 564 5.37 1.36 -25.61
N THR A 565 5.06 0.33 -24.83
CA THR A 565 5.17 -1.08 -25.26
C THR A 565 3.82 -1.73 -25.54
N MET A 566 2.72 -1.04 -25.21
CA MET A 566 1.38 -1.56 -25.40
C MET A 566 1.01 -1.62 -26.89
N ALA A 567 0.31 -2.67 -27.30
CA ALA A 567 -0.18 -2.80 -28.67
C ALA A 567 -1.10 -1.62 -29.07
N PRO A 568 -1.24 -1.31 -30.37
CA PRO A 568 -2.16 -0.29 -30.85
C PRO A 568 -3.58 -0.50 -30.33
N LEU A 569 -4.07 0.47 -29.56
CA LEU A 569 -5.43 0.53 -29.03
C LEU A 569 -6.05 1.89 -29.39
N PRO A 570 -7.38 1.99 -29.41
CA PRO A 570 -8.05 3.27 -29.61
C PRO A 570 -7.71 4.31 -28.54
N VAL A 571 -7.42 5.55 -28.95
CA VAL A 571 -7.06 6.67 -28.05
C VAL A 571 -7.67 7.98 -28.57
N PRO A 572 -8.11 8.90 -27.70
CA PRO A 572 -8.60 10.20 -28.14
C PRO A 572 -7.45 11.10 -28.57
N VAL A 573 -7.58 11.71 -29.74
CA VAL A 573 -6.72 12.79 -30.23
C VAL A 573 -7.54 14.06 -30.25
N TYR A 574 -6.95 15.18 -29.87
CA TYR A 574 -7.63 16.45 -29.77
C TYR A 574 -6.93 17.57 -30.52
N LEU A 575 -7.73 18.59 -30.84
CA LEU A 575 -7.29 19.84 -31.44
C LEU A 575 -8.02 21.00 -30.76
N ILE A 576 -7.26 21.97 -30.24
CA ILE A 576 -7.78 23.20 -29.66
C ILE A 576 -7.48 24.34 -30.63
N THR A 577 -8.50 25.12 -31.00
CA THR A 577 -8.34 26.29 -31.87
C THR A 577 -7.97 27.55 -31.07
N VAL A 578 -7.56 28.63 -31.75
CA VAL A 578 -7.29 29.95 -31.12
C VAL A 578 -8.53 30.51 -30.38
N GLY A 579 -9.74 30.05 -30.71
CA GLY A 579 -10.98 30.36 -29.99
C GLY A 579 -11.26 29.50 -28.75
N ASN A 580 -10.38 28.58 -28.38
CA ASN A 580 -10.56 27.53 -27.38
C ASN A 580 -11.68 26.51 -27.69
N ASP A 581 -12.07 26.37 -28.96
CA ASP A 581 -12.93 25.26 -29.36
C ASP A 581 -12.11 23.97 -29.31
N THR A 582 -12.61 22.95 -28.62
CA THR A 582 -11.95 21.63 -28.52
C THR A 582 -12.65 20.64 -29.44
N LEU A 583 -11.90 20.11 -30.40
CA LEU A 583 -12.32 19.01 -31.27
C LEU A 583 -11.61 17.74 -30.81
N GLU A 584 -12.32 16.61 -30.77
CA GLU A 584 -11.77 15.32 -30.35
C GLU A 584 -12.16 14.28 -31.42
N SER A 585 -11.25 13.36 -31.75
CA SER A 585 -11.48 12.26 -32.67
C SER A 585 -10.72 11.02 -32.22
N ARG A 586 -11.17 9.84 -32.66
CA ARG A 586 -10.60 8.54 -32.32
C ARG A 586 -9.42 8.22 -33.24
N TRP A 587 -8.26 7.94 -32.66
CA TRP A 587 -7.12 7.31 -33.33
C TRP A 587 -7.11 5.81 -33.00
N ASP A 588 -6.68 4.96 -33.93
CA ASP A 588 -6.65 3.51 -33.76
C ASP A 588 -5.36 2.97 -33.11
N GLY A 589 -4.44 3.88 -32.76
CA GLY A 589 -3.16 3.54 -32.14
C GLY A 589 -2.03 3.27 -33.15
N ARG A 590 -2.28 3.37 -34.46
CA ARG A 590 -1.30 3.07 -35.50
C ARG A 590 -0.60 4.34 -35.99
N ALA A 591 0.72 4.39 -35.86
CA ALA A 591 1.52 5.59 -36.15
C ALA A 591 1.43 6.04 -37.62
N GLU A 592 1.17 5.10 -38.53
CA GLU A 592 0.97 5.37 -39.96
C GLU A 592 -0.33 6.12 -40.29
N HIS A 593 -1.29 6.21 -39.35
CA HIS A 593 -2.62 6.77 -39.57
C HIS A 593 -2.78 8.13 -38.87
N PRO A 594 -2.68 9.27 -39.59
CA PRO A 594 -2.99 10.57 -38.99
C PRO A 594 -4.48 10.73 -38.71
N VAL A 595 -4.78 11.51 -37.68
CA VAL A 595 -6.13 11.98 -37.40
C VAL A 595 -6.36 13.32 -38.11
N VAL A 596 -7.43 13.40 -38.90
CA VAL A 596 -7.76 14.57 -39.71
C VAL A 596 -8.90 15.36 -39.08
N PHE A 597 -8.66 16.62 -38.77
CA PHE A 597 -9.65 17.58 -38.28
C PHE A 597 -9.99 18.61 -39.36
N ARG A 598 -11.27 18.93 -39.51
CA ARG A 598 -11.76 20.06 -40.32
C ARG A 598 -12.36 21.12 -39.40
N HIS A 599 -11.93 22.37 -39.54
CA HIS A 599 -12.31 23.44 -38.62
C HIS A 599 -12.15 24.84 -39.24
N GLN A 600 -12.65 25.88 -38.56
CA GLN A 600 -12.76 27.23 -39.12
C GLN A 600 -11.72 28.23 -38.57
N LYS A 601 -11.00 27.87 -37.50
CA LYS A 601 -10.12 28.78 -36.77
C LYS A 601 -8.71 28.20 -36.69
N PRO A 602 -7.64 29.00 -36.75
CA PRO A 602 -6.27 28.48 -36.63
C PRO A 602 -6.07 27.57 -35.40
N VAL A 603 -5.18 26.59 -35.54
CA VAL A 603 -4.81 25.64 -34.47
C VAL A 603 -3.96 26.35 -33.42
N LYS A 604 -4.31 26.16 -32.15
CA LYS A 604 -3.54 26.62 -30.98
C LYS A 604 -2.73 25.48 -30.36
N GLU A 605 -3.32 24.29 -30.31
CA GLU A 605 -2.73 23.11 -29.67
C GLU A 605 -3.33 21.85 -30.30
N ALA A 606 -2.51 20.81 -30.45
CA ALA A 606 -2.98 19.47 -30.76
C ALA A 606 -2.31 18.49 -29.80
N GLY A 607 -3.00 17.40 -29.47
CA GLY A 607 -2.47 16.42 -28.54
C GLY A 607 -3.27 15.14 -28.48
N VAL A 608 -2.89 14.29 -27.53
CA VAL A 608 -3.45 12.96 -27.31
C VAL A 608 -3.93 12.87 -25.86
N ASN A 609 -5.05 12.19 -25.63
CA ASN A 609 -5.51 11.83 -24.30
C ASN A 609 -5.75 13.02 -23.34
N LEU A 610 -6.37 14.11 -23.82
CA LEU A 610 -6.58 15.38 -23.08
C LEU A 610 -7.14 15.21 -21.66
N LYS A 611 -8.07 14.27 -21.49
CA LYS A 611 -8.79 14.01 -20.23
C LYS A 611 -8.15 12.90 -19.39
N HIS A 612 -6.97 12.43 -19.81
CA HIS A 612 -6.19 11.35 -19.17
C HIS A 612 -7.07 10.12 -18.89
N ILE A 613 -7.80 9.70 -19.91
CA ILE A 613 -8.76 8.60 -19.84
C ILE A 613 -8.03 7.27 -19.80
N ILE A 614 -6.96 7.19 -20.58
CA ILE A 614 -6.09 6.02 -20.69
C ILE A 614 -4.86 6.29 -19.85
N PHE A 615 -4.45 5.34 -19.01
CA PHE A 615 -3.18 5.46 -18.31
C PHE A 615 -2.01 5.40 -19.29
N GLU A 616 -1.06 6.28 -19.07
CA GLU A 616 0.24 6.27 -19.73
C GLU A 616 1.35 6.65 -18.76
N LYS A 617 2.59 6.33 -19.11
CA LYS A 617 3.76 6.54 -18.26
C LYS A 617 4.08 8.01 -18.00
N SER A 618 3.75 8.88 -18.96
CA SER A 618 4.01 10.32 -18.91
C SER A 618 2.94 11.07 -19.70
N TYR A 619 2.22 11.99 -19.07
CA TYR A 619 1.30 12.90 -19.77
C TYR A 619 1.98 14.18 -20.29
N LEU A 620 3.26 14.36 -19.96
CA LEU A 620 3.99 15.63 -20.16
C LEU A 620 4.36 15.88 -21.63
N ASN A 621 4.29 14.85 -22.47
CA ASN A 621 4.68 14.80 -23.87
C ASN A 621 3.47 14.62 -24.83
N ASN A 622 2.25 14.71 -24.31
CA ASN A 622 1.01 14.44 -25.04
C ASN A 622 0.60 15.53 -26.03
N SER A 623 1.18 16.72 -25.93
CA SER A 623 0.70 17.92 -26.62
C SER A 623 1.83 18.65 -27.33
N THR A 624 1.51 19.30 -28.45
CA THR A 624 2.42 20.24 -29.12
C THR A 624 2.76 21.45 -28.26
N ARG A 625 1.94 21.73 -27.25
CA ARG A 625 2.17 22.81 -26.29
C ARG A 625 2.89 22.26 -25.07
N PHE A 626 4.04 22.83 -24.73
CA PHE A 626 4.75 22.50 -23.49
C PHE A 626 3.90 22.91 -22.27
N PRO A 627 3.38 21.96 -21.46
CA PRO A 627 2.49 22.28 -20.35
C PRO A 627 3.34 22.68 -19.15
N TRP A 628 3.45 23.97 -18.84
CA TRP A 628 4.25 24.46 -17.71
C TRP A 628 3.51 25.49 -16.87
N GLU A 629 3.81 25.53 -15.57
CA GLU A 629 3.32 26.55 -14.64
C GLU A 629 4.33 26.81 -13.50
N MET A 630 4.26 27.97 -12.86
CA MET A 630 5.02 28.29 -11.65
C MET A 630 4.08 28.44 -10.45
N ARG A 631 4.40 27.82 -9.31
CA ARG A 631 3.60 27.88 -8.07
C ARG A 631 4.46 28.01 -6.81
N PHE A 632 3.87 28.52 -5.75
CA PHE A 632 4.46 28.47 -4.41
C PHE A 632 4.39 27.04 -3.84
N ALA A 633 5.21 26.70 -2.85
CA ALA A 633 5.32 25.34 -2.30
C ALA A 633 4.16 24.93 -1.36
N ASP A 634 2.95 24.83 -1.87
CA ASP A 634 1.74 24.48 -1.10
C ASP A 634 0.98 23.24 -1.61
N VAL A 635 1.42 22.59 -2.70
CA VAL A 635 0.72 21.43 -3.31
C VAL A 635 1.66 20.34 -3.84
N ILE A 636 1.12 19.12 -3.99
CA ILE A 636 1.76 17.98 -4.68
C ILE A 636 2.27 18.41 -6.06
N PRO A 637 3.42 17.91 -6.55
CA PRO A 637 3.81 18.05 -7.95
C PRO A 637 2.71 17.58 -8.91
N SER A 638 2.51 18.30 -10.02
CA SER A 638 1.59 17.85 -11.07
C SER A 638 2.14 16.62 -11.80
N PHE A 639 1.25 15.72 -12.22
CA PHE A 639 1.58 14.60 -13.13
C PHE A 639 1.34 14.93 -14.60
N THR A 640 0.71 16.07 -14.87
CA THR A 640 0.18 16.46 -16.19
C THR A 640 0.73 17.81 -16.66
N THR A 641 1.60 18.44 -15.86
CA THR A 641 2.20 19.75 -16.14
C THR A 641 3.59 19.80 -15.52
N TYR A 642 4.56 20.35 -16.25
CA TYR A 642 5.87 20.72 -15.70
C TYR A 642 5.68 21.89 -14.72
N ARG A 643 5.46 21.54 -13.45
CA ARG A 643 5.29 22.51 -12.36
C ARG A 643 6.66 22.92 -11.83
N GLY A 644 6.98 24.19 -11.97
CA GLY A 644 8.05 24.84 -11.22
C GLY A 644 7.52 25.33 -9.89
N THR A 645 8.11 24.89 -8.79
CA THR A 645 7.70 25.27 -7.44
C THR A 645 8.80 26.09 -6.78
N TYR A 646 8.46 27.15 -6.04
CA TYR A 646 9.43 27.97 -5.30
C TYR A 646 8.98 28.27 -3.87
N MET A 647 9.93 28.50 -2.97
CA MET A 647 9.70 28.89 -1.58
C MET A 647 10.89 29.61 -0.95
N PRO A 648 10.68 30.40 0.12
CA PRO A 648 11.77 30.93 0.94
C PRO A 648 12.61 29.78 1.50
N TYR A 649 13.92 29.98 1.50
CA TYR A 649 14.89 29.06 2.06
C TYR A 649 15.60 29.76 3.22
N VAL A 650 15.33 29.30 4.44
CA VAL A 650 16.00 29.76 5.64
C VAL A 650 16.80 28.61 6.20
N TYR A 651 18.09 28.84 6.42
CA TYR A 651 19.01 27.82 6.84
C TYR A 651 19.94 28.38 7.91
N PHE A 652 20.18 27.64 9.00
CA PHE A 652 21.06 28.06 10.09
C PHE A 652 22.29 27.15 10.19
N ASP A 653 23.49 27.72 10.30
CA ASP A 653 24.77 27.03 10.40
C ASP A 653 25.61 27.65 11.52
N GLU A 654 26.40 26.84 12.24
CA GLU A 654 27.26 27.32 13.34
C GLU A 654 28.63 27.86 12.87
N ALA A 655 28.94 27.73 11.58
CA ALA A 655 30.12 28.33 10.98
C ALA A 655 29.92 29.85 10.81
N LYS A 656 30.77 30.46 10.00
CA LYS A 656 30.89 31.92 9.86
C LYS A 656 29.58 32.66 9.54
N ASP A 657 28.56 31.99 8.99
CA ASP A 657 27.34 32.63 8.48
C ASP A 657 26.17 32.76 9.45
N LYS A 658 26.08 31.92 10.50
CA LYS A 658 24.93 31.86 11.42
C LYS A 658 23.61 31.62 10.70
N THR A 659 23.00 32.66 10.13
CA THR A 659 21.75 32.57 9.35
C THR A 659 22.01 32.75 7.86
N ARG A 660 21.33 31.95 7.04
CA ARG A 660 21.30 32.07 5.58
C ARG A 660 19.87 32.25 5.12
N LEU A 661 19.66 33.23 4.25
CA LEU A 661 18.34 33.60 3.72
C LEU A 661 18.36 33.52 2.21
N GLY A 662 17.37 32.89 1.60
CA GLY A 662 17.37 32.65 0.17
C GLY A 662 16.05 32.15 -0.38
N VAL A 663 16.12 31.61 -1.59
CA VAL A 663 15.00 30.99 -2.30
C VAL A 663 15.44 29.62 -2.80
N MET A 664 14.55 28.65 -2.65
CA MET A 664 14.65 27.35 -3.30
C MET A 664 13.56 27.26 -4.36
N ALA A 665 13.92 26.72 -5.52
CA ALA A 665 12.98 26.32 -6.55
C ALA A 665 13.27 24.89 -7.03
N TRP A 666 12.26 24.22 -7.55
CA TRP A 666 12.42 22.96 -8.27
C TRP A 666 11.42 22.83 -9.41
N ILE A 667 11.73 22.02 -10.42
CA ILE A 667 10.88 21.69 -11.55
C ILE A 667 10.82 20.17 -11.69
N GLY A 668 9.71 19.64 -12.19
CA GLY A 668 9.53 18.22 -12.46
C GLY A 668 8.84 17.47 -11.31
N ASN A 669 8.82 16.15 -11.39
CA ASN A 669 8.12 15.31 -10.42
C ASN A 669 9.12 14.64 -9.45
N PRO A 670 9.27 15.15 -8.20
CA PRO A 670 10.16 14.54 -7.21
C PRO A 670 9.77 13.12 -6.78
N ILE A 671 8.50 12.73 -6.92
CA ILE A 671 8.01 11.43 -6.46
C ILE A 671 8.38 10.34 -7.47
N LEU A 672 8.10 10.60 -8.75
CA LEU A 672 8.46 9.69 -9.84
C LEU A 672 9.93 9.85 -10.30
N MET A 673 10.62 10.87 -9.78
CA MET A 673 11.96 11.29 -10.18
C MET A 673 12.04 11.59 -11.69
N GLN A 674 11.00 12.23 -12.23
CA GLN A 674 10.88 12.59 -13.64
C GLN A 674 11.32 14.04 -13.84
N HIS A 675 12.42 14.25 -14.57
CA HIS A 675 13.02 15.57 -14.86
C HIS A 675 13.15 16.47 -13.63
N PHE A 676 13.53 15.90 -12.49
CA PHE A 676 13.51 16.61 -11.21
C PHE A 676 14.75 17.49 -11.06
N LEU A 677 14.59 18.78 -11.33
CA LEU A 677 15.63 19.81 -11.18
C LEU A 677 15.37 20.60 -9.90
N THR A 678 16.39 20.85 -9.08
CA THR A 678 16.32 21.78 -7.95
C THR A 678 17.38 22.86 -8.10
N ALA A 679 17.07 24.07 -7.63
CA ALA A 679 17.96 25.20 -7.56
C ALA A 679 17.76 25.93 -6.23
N LYS A 680 18.85 26.27 -5.56
CA LYS A 680 18.87 27.01 -4.30
C LYS A 680 19.83 28.17 -4.46
N VAL A 681 19.42 29.36 -4.06
CA VAL A 681 20.27 30.55 -3.98
C VAL A 681 20.05 31.16 -2.61
N TYR A 682 21.12 31.41 -1.87
CA TYR A 682 21.02 31.97 -0.52
C TYR A 682 22.21 32.86 -0.18
N TYR A 683 21.93 33.83 0.68
CA TYR A 683 22.87 34.82 1.18
C TYR A 683 23.25 34.51 2.63
N GLY A 684 24.55 34.46 2.91
CA GLY A 684 25.09 34.27 4.25
C GLY A 684 25.14 35.58 5.03
N THR A 685 24.43 35.65 6.16
CA THR A 685 24.34 36.90 6.95
C THR A 685 25.64 37.26 7.67
N GLY A 686 26.47 36.27 8.02
CA GLY A 686 27.75 36.50 8.66
C GLY A 686 28.90 36.78 7.68
N SER A 687 28.93 36.13 6.52
CA SER A 687 30.01 36.28 5.52
C SER A 687 29.74 37.35 4.45
N GLY A 688 28.47 37.69 4.21
CA GLY A 688 28.07 38.54 3.10
C GLY A 688 28.18 37.90 1.72
N GLN A 689 28.35 36.58 1.63
CA GLN A 689 28.51 35.87 0.36
C GLN A 689 27.20 35.28 -0.15
N THR A 690 27.09 35.20 -1.48
CA THR A 690 25.99 34.49 -2.15
C THR A 690 26.45 33.11 -2.57
N SER A 691 25.68 32.11 -2.17
CA SER A 691 25.94 30.70 -2.39
C SER A 691 24.78 30.08 -3.17
N TYR A 692 25.06 29.05 -3.97
CA TYR A 692 24.05 28.38 -4.77
C TYR A 692 24.30 26.89 -4.94
N ALA A 693 23.21 26.15 -5.10
CA ALA A 693 23.23 24.70 -5.32
C ALA A 693 22.17 24.32 -6.34
N THR A 694 22.53 23.51 -7.33
CA THR A 694 21.59 22.94 -8.29
C THR A 694 21.74 21.42 -8.32
N SER A 695 20.65 20.71 -8.57
CA SER A 695 20.69 19.27 -8.78
C SER A 695 19.67 18.82 -9.79
N TYR A 696 20.01 17.86 -10.63
CA TYR A 696 19.10 17.22 -11.56
C TYR A 696 19.02 15.73 -11.27
N THR A 697 17.83 15.16 -11.26
CA THR A 697 17.61 13.72 -11.19
C THR A 697 16.60 13.29 -12.22
N ASN A 698 16.90 12.21 -12.95
CA ASN A 698 15.94 11.58 -13.84
C ASN A 698 16.02 10.06 -13.77
N ARG A 699 14.88 9.41 -13.56
CA ARG A 699 14.76 7.96 -13.63
C ARG A 699 14.52 7.51 -15.07
N LEU A 700 15.25 6.48 -15.48
CA LEU A 700 15.15 5.80 -16.76
C LEU A 700 14.73 4.34 -16.52
N PRO A 701 13.44 4.01 -16.66
CA PRO A 701 12.95 2.64 -16.50
C PRO A 701 13.50 1.73 -17.61
N GLY A 702 13.98 0.54 -17.26
CA GLY A 702 14.42 -0.47 -18.23
C GLY A 702 15.71 -0.16 -19.03
N PHE A 703 16.48 0.87 -18.67
CA PHE A 703 17.76 1.18 -19.34
C PHE A 703 18.85 0.13 -19.01
N ILE A 704 19.28 0.08 -17.74
CA ILE A 704 20.12 -0.99 -17.19
C ILE A 704 19.50 -1.46 -15.87
N GLY A 705 19.29 -2.76 -15.74
CA GLY A 705 18.53 -3.33 -14.63
C GLY A 705 17.03 -3.02 -14.74
N SER A 706 16.35 -3.00 -13.60
CA SER A 706 14.94 -2.61 -13.50
C SER A 706 14.76 -1.11 -13.78
N TYR A 707 15.60 -0.25 -13.21
CA TYR A 707 15.65 1.16 -13.59
C TYR A 707 17.04 1.75 -13.33
N SER A 708 17.33 2.87 -13.97
CA SER A 708 18.55 3.65 -13.75
C SER A 708 18.21 5.09 -13.37
N ASP A 709 18.76 5.60 -12.27
CA ASP A 709 18.64 7.01 -11.90
C ASP A 709 19.91 7.75 -12.36
N ILE A 710 19.76 8.75 -13.23
CA ILE A 710 20.81 9.72 -13.55
C ILE A 710 20.70 10.85 -12.55
N TYR A 711 21.81 11.24 -11.95
CA TYR A 711 21.89 12.32 -10.99
C TYR A 711 23.06 13.23 -11.29
N GLY A 712 22.81 14.54 -11.25
CA GLY A 712 23.81 15.59 -11.36
C GLY A 712 23.63 16.59 -10.23
N ARG A 713 24.71 17.12 -9.66
CA ARG A 713 24.66 18.20 -8.69
C ARG A 713 25.82 19.15 -8.89
N PHE A 714 25.57 20.44 -8.73
CA PHE A 714 26.60 21.48 -8.64
C PHE A 714 26.35 22.30 -7.38
N ILE A 715 27.42 22.58 -6.63
CA ILE A 715 27.38 23.48 -5.49
C ILE A 715 28.52 24.47 -5.57
N HIS A 716 28.20 25.72 -5.27
CA HIS A 716 29.17 26.77 -5.01
C HIS A 716 28.80 27.43 -3.69
N THR A 717 29.66 27.23 -2.72
CA THR A 717 29.34 27.54 -1.35
C THR A 717 30.59 27.85 -0.56
N ASP A 718 30.65 29.05 0.03
CA ASP A 718 31.57 29.49 1.07
C ASP A 718 32.88 28.66 1.16
N GLY A 719 33.78 28.88 0.20
CA GLY A 719 35.10 28.22 0.16
C GLY A 719 35.21 26.92 -0.62
N MET A 720 34.12 26.43 -1.19
CA MET A 720 34.07 25.18 -1.95
C MET A 720 33.29 25.32 -3.26
N ARG A 721 33.79 24.66 -4.30
CA ARG A 721 33.01 24.27 -5.48
C ARG A 721 33.01 22.76 -5.57
N ALA A 722 31.86 22.16 -5.79
CA ALA A 722 31.80 20.73 -6.07
C ALA A 722 30.76 20.40 -7.12
N ALA A 723 31.04 19.38 -7.91
CA ALA A 723 30.10 18.80 -8.85
C ALA A 723 30.05 17.28 -8.67
N THR A 724 28.87 16.70 -8.82
CA THR A 724 28.66 15.25 -8.78
C THR A 724 27.91 14.84 -10.02
N ALA A 725 28.34 13.75 -10.65
CA ALA A 725 27.55 13.02 -11.62
C ALA A 725 27.45 11.55 -11.16
N SER A 726 26.27 10.95 -11.19
CA SER A 726 26.13 9.53 -10.89
C SER A 726 25.04 8.84 -11.70
N LEU A 727 25.26 7.55 -11.92
CA LEU A 727 24.32 6.62 -12.52
C LEU A 727 24.09 5.48 -11.52
N LYS A 728 22.88 5.42 -10.95
CA LYS A 728 22.46 4.33 -10.06
C LYS A 728 21.57 3.35 -10.80
N MET A 729 22.03 2.12 -10.95
CA MET A 729 21.30 1.01 -11.58
C MET A 729 20.70 0.12 -10.49
N ALA A 730 19.38 -0.09 -10.52
CA ALA A 730 18.67 -0.94 -9.57
C ALA A 730 18.23 -2.26 -10.24
N PHE A 731 18.45 -3.39 -9.58
CA PHE A 731 18.08 -4.73 -10.03
C PHE A 731 17.11 -5.34 -9.02
N LEU A 732 15.81 -5.17 -9.31
CA LEU A 732 14.72 -5.54 -8.42
C LEU A 732 14.06 -6.84 -8.87
N ASP A 733 13.58 -7.60 -7.90
CA ASP A 733 12.66 -8.71 -8.15
C ASP A 733 11.23 -8.15 -8.17
N ARG A 734 10.48 -8.40 -9.25
CA ARG A 734 9.09 -7.94 -9.38
C ARG A 734 8.15 -8.67 -8.40
N TYR A 735 8.50 -9.88 -8.01
CA TYR A 735 7.70 -10.73 -7.11
C TYR A 735 8.21 -10.73 -5.66
N ASP A 736 9.38 -10.16 -5.38
CA ASP A 736 9.92 -10.01 -4.02
C ASP A 736 10.39 -8.57 -3.75
N SER A 737 9.47 -7.75 -3.24
CA SER A 737 9.75 -6.34 -2.88
C SER A 737 10.76 -6.19 -1.75
N GLN A 738 11.09 -7.28 -1.04
CA GLN A 738 12.03 -7.31 0.08
C GLN A 738 13.50 -7.46 -0.34
N LYS A 739 13.78 -7.65 -1.63
CA LYS A 739 15.14 -7.74 -2.18
C LYS A 739 15.48 -6.47 -2.97
N LEU A 740 16.66 -5.92 -2.71
CA LEU A 740 17.19 -4.74 -3.39
C LEU A 740 18.66 -4.96 -3.73
N ASN A 741 18.99 -4.91 -5.02
CA ASN A 741 20.37 -4.88 -5.49
C ASN A 741 20.57 -3.58 -6.27
N GLU A 742 21.64 -2.86 -5.99
CA GLU A 742 21.95 -1.58 -6.64
C GLU A 742 23.44 -1.50 -6.96
N VAL A 743 23.77 -0.89 -8.10
CA VAL A 743 25.13 -0.51 -8.46
C VAL A 743 25.12 0.97 -8.81
N THR A 744 25.99 1.75 -8.19
CA THR A 744 26.14 3.18 -8.45
C THR A 744 27.52 3.46 -9.01
N ALA A 745 27.59 3.98 -10.23
CA ALA A 745 28.78 4.63 -10.75
C ALA A 745 28.71 6.13 -10.41
N ARG A 746 29.78 6.70 -9.89
CA ARG A 746 29.81 8.09 -9.43
C ARG A 746 31.12 8.76 -9.80
N ALA A 747 31.02 10.02 -10.19
CA ALA A 747 32.11 10.94 -10.41
C ALA A 747 31.89 12.19 -9.57
N ASP A 748 32.90 12.65 -8.87
CA ASP A 748 32.87 13.92 -8.16
C ASP A 748 34.03 14.82 -8.59
N TYR A 749 33.78 16.12 -8.58
CA TYR A 749 34.76 17.19 -8.66
C TYR A 749 34.68 17.96 -7.35
N VAL A 750 35.82 18.24 -6.75
CA VAL A 750 35.93 19.00 -5.51
C VAL A 750 37.04 20.02 -5.66
N ASP A 751 36.75 21.26 -5.32
CA ASP A 751 37.68 22.39 -5.28
C ASP A 751 37.43 23.12 -3.96
N LEU A 752 38.18 22.72 -2.94
CA LEU A 752 38.15 23.35 -1.63
C LEU A 752 39.30 24.34 -1.56
N TYR A 753 38.99 25.62 -1.66
CA TYR A 753 39.99 26.71 -1.70
C TYR A 753 39.99 27.56 -0.42
N ASP A 754 38.94 27.44 0.40
CA ASP A 754 38.86 28.06 1.72
C ASP A 754 38.29 27.08 2.76
N THR A 755 39.08 26.86 3.81
CA THR A 755 38.80 25.97 4.94
C THR A 755 38.28 26.72 6.15
N ASP A 756 38.27 28.06 6.14
CA ASP A 756 37.77 28.86 7.28
C ASP A 756 36.26 28.66 7.51
N TYR A 757 35.54 28.28 6.46
CA TYR A 757 34.12 27.92 6.49
C TYR A 757 33.89 26.43 6.78
N ASN A 758 34.95 25.62 6.76
CA ASN A 758 34.93 24.17 6.86
C ASN A 758 35.89 23.73 7.97
N GLU A 759 35.43 23.69 9.23
CA GLU A 759 36.18 23.26 10.44
C GLU A 759 37.70 23.06 10.25
N PRO A 760 38.55 24.06 10.60
CA PRO A 760 39.96 24.17 10.22
C PRO A 760 40.95 23.04 10.63
N GLY A 761 40.49 21.84 11.00
CA GLY A 761 41.33 20.69 11.36
C GLY A 761 40.93 19.35 10.73
N ILE A 762 39.93 19.32 9.85
CA ILE A 762 39.43 18.07 9.22
C ILE A 762 39.36 18.13 7.68
N TYR A 763 39.73 19.26 7.07
CA TYR A 763 39.71 19.47 5.63
C TYR A 763 41.04 20.04 5.13
N ASP A 764 41.52 19.53 4.00
CA ASP A 764 42.65 20.09 3.27
C ASP A 764 42.17 20.87 2.05
N LYS A 765 42.76 22.07 1.86
CA LYS A 765 42.65 22.79 0.58
C LYS A 765 43.20 21.91 -0.53
N SER A 766 42.36 21.57 -1.48
CA SER A 766 42.70 20.66 -2.56
C SER A 766 41.66 20.72 -3.67
N ARG A 767 42.12 20.48 -4.90
CA ARG A 767 41.32 20.38 -6.11
C ARG A 767 41.58 19.04 -6.79
N TYR A 768 40.54 18.21 -6.88
CA TYR A 768 40.65 16.86 -7.41
C TYR A 768 39.31 16.37 -7.95
N ALA A 769 39.37 15.26 -8.68
CA ALA A 769 38.20 14.50 -9.09
C ALA A 769 38.28 13.07 -8.54
N THR A 770 37.12 12.49 -8.21
CA THR A 770 37.00 11.08 -7.85
C THR A 770 36.10 10.34 -8.83
N TRP A 771 36.38 9.06 -9.03
CA TRP A 771 35.57 8.16 -9.84
C TRP A 771 35.45 6.83 -9.10
N GLY A 772 34.24 6.33 -8.90
CA GLY A 772 34.02 5.14 -8.11
C GLY A 772 32.78 4.35 -8.47
N ILE A 773 32.78 3.09 -8.05
CA ILE A 773 31.65 2.17 -8.16
C ILE A 773 31.30 1.68 -6.77
N ARG A 774 30.01 1.72 -6.43
CA ARG A 774 29.45 1.14 -5.19
C ARG A 774 28.38 0.12 -5.55
N ALA A 775 28.55 -1.11 -5.10
CA ALA A 775 27.52 -2.14 -5.14
C ALA A 775 26.85 -2.25 -3.77
N ARG A 776 25.52 -2.41 -3.74
CA ARG A 776 24.72 -2.63 -2.54
C ARG A 776 23.75 -3.78 -2.77
N THR A 777 23.62 -4.64 -1.78
CA THR A 777 22.60 -5.68 -1.70
C THR A 777 21.88 -5.56 -0.37
N ALA A 778 20.57 -5.73 -0.36
CA ALA A 778 19.77 -5.73 0.85
C ALA A 778 18.62 -6.72 0.75
N ARG A 779 18.29 -7.34 1.90
CA ARG A 779 17.14 -8.20 2.06
C ARG A 779 16.44 -7.91 3.38
N ARG A 780 15.11 -7.81 3.38
CA ARG A 780 14.31 -7.55 4.59
C ARG A 780 13.21 -8.59 4.76
N ARG A 781 13.42 -9.61 5.60
CA ARG A 781 12.38 -10.57 6.00
C ARG A 781 11.74 -10.14 7.33
N MET A 782 10.67 -10.84 7.74
CA MET A 782 9.97 -10.58 9.02
C MET A 782 10.89 -10.60 10.23
N LEU A 783 11.74 -11.62 10.33
CA LEU A 783 12.60 -11.84 11.49
C LEU A 783 13.99 -11.27 11.32
N TYR A 784 14.45 -11.01 10.10
CA TYR A 784 15.78 -10.45 9.90
C TYR A 784 15.82 -9.49 8.73
N SER A 785 16.69 -8.50 8.84
CA SER A 785 17.10 -7.69 7.71
C SER A 785 18.61 -7.72 7.61
N TRP A 786 19.12 -7.72 6.39
CA TRP A 786 20.54 -7.52 6.18
C TRP A 786 20.76 -6.61 4.98
N GLN A 787 21.84 -5.85 5.03
CA GLN A 787 22.33 -5.12 3.88
C GLN A 787 23.85 -5.16 3.90
N ALA A 788 24.46 -5.22 2.73
CA ALA A 788 25.88 -5.05 2.57
C ALA A 788 26.14 -4.11 1.40
N HIS A 789 27.26 -3.40 1.46
CA HIS A 789 27.76 -2.63 0.35
C HIS A 789 29.27 -2.74 0.24
N ALA A 790 29.77 -2.67 -0.97
CA ALA A 790 31.18 -2.57 -1.29
C ALA A 790 31.38 -1.39 -2.23
N ALA A 791 32.45 -0.63 -2.06
CA ALA A 791 32.79 0.46 -2.96
C ALA A 791 34.29 0.51 -3.22
N ILE A 792 34.64 0.94 -4.42
CA ILE A 792 36.01 1.28 -4.83
C ILE A 792 35.98 2.63 -5.53
N GLU A 793 36.99 3.46 -5.26
CA GLU A 793 37.07 4.82 -5.73
C GLU A 793 38.53 5.21 -6.03
N LYS A 794 38.74 6.02 -7.06
CA LYS A 794 40.03 6.57 -7.47
C LYS A 794 39.95 8.09 -7.43
N GLY A 795 40.87 8.72 -6.70
CA GLY A 795 41.03 10.18 -6.67
C GLY A 795 42.28 10.64 -7.43
N LEU A 796 42.16 11.72 -8.19
CA LEU A 796 43.24 12.35 -8.97
C LEU A 796 43.16 13.87 -8.89
N GLY A 797 44.28 14.52 -8.63
CA GLY A 797 44.43 15.97 -8.54
C GLY A 797 44.20 16.67 -9.89
N LEU A 798 43.79 17.93 -9.80
CA LEU A 798 43.55 18.78 -10.98
C LEU A 798 44.43 20.02 -10.90
N GLY A 799 45.23 20.26 -11.93
CA GLY A 799 46.18 21.38 -11.96
C GLY A 799 47.48 21.05 -11.24
N ALA A 800 47.86 21.87 -10.26
CA ALA A 800 49.12 21.74 -9.51
C ALA A 800 49.03 20.86 -8.25
N ASP A 801 47.84 20.35 -7.92
CA ASP A 801 47.63 19.56 -6.70
C ASP A 801 48.08 18.10 -6.90
N GLU A 802 48.87 17.57 -5.96
CA GLU A 802 49.48 16.23 -6.05
C GLU A 802 48.54 15.06 -5.67
N VAL A 803 47.23 15.30 -5.55
CA VAL A 803 46.25 14.31 -5.09
C VAL A 803 46.28 13.04 -5.95
N ASN A 804 46.52 11.88 -5.34
CA ASN A 804 46.46 10.60 -6.02
C ASN A 804 46.23 9.48 -5.01
N PHE A 805 45.02 8.94 -5.00
CA PHE A 805 44.64 7.89 -4.06
C PHE A 805 43.70 6.86 -4.66
N THR A 806 43.62 5.70 -4.03
CA THR A 806 42.65 4.64 -4.29
C THR A 806 42.03 4.23 -2.97
N LYS A 807 40.72 4.20 -2.91
CA LYS A 807 39.95 3.91 -1.70
C LYS A 807 39.03 2.73 -1.95
N TRP A 808 38.98 1.79 -1.02
CA TRP A 808 37.97 0.73 -1.02
C TRP A 808 37.35 0.60 0.36
N GLN A 809 36.11 0.13 0.39
CA GLN A 809 35.37 -0.12 1.62
C GLN A 809 34.33 -1.21 1.42
N VAL A 810 34.04 -1.93 2.50
CA VAL A 810 32.96 -2.88 2.62
C VAL A 810 32.28 -2.65 3.96
N ALA A 811 30.95 -2.63 3.97
CA ALA A 811 30.20 -2.63 5.20
C ALA A 811 28.99 -3.56 5.10
N SER A 812 28.56 -4.08 6.25
CA SER A 812 27.38 -4.91 6.38
C SER A 812 26.64 -4.55 7.67
N ASP A 813 25.31 -4.53 7.59
CA ASP A 813 24.42 -4.43 8.74
C ASP A 813 23.48 -5.64 8.71
N PHE A 814 23.44 -6.40 9.79
CA PHE A 814 22.51 -7.49 10.00
C PHE A 814 21.66 -7.19 11.23
N THR A 815 20.34 -7.32 11.15
CA THR A 815 19.43 -7.21 12.28
C THR A 815 18.57 -8.44 12.33
N TRP A 816 18.50 -9.08 13.49
CA TRP A 816 17.61 -10.20 13.78
C TRP A 816 16.68 -9.84 14.93
N LYS A 817 15.37 -9.84 14.66
CA LYS A 817 14.30 -9.77 15.64
C LYS A 817 14.18 -11.12 16.37
N TRP A 818 14.79 -11.19 17.54
CA TRP A 818 14.80 -12.40 18.38
C TRP A 818 13.48 -12.59 19.14
N MET A 819 12.86 -11.49 19.58
CA MET A 819 11.58 -11.48 20.28
C MET A 819 10.73 -10.27 19.86
N ARG A 820 9.45 -10.24 20.25
CA ARG A 820 8.58 -9.07 20.07
C ARG A 820 9.20 -7.77 20.59
N TRP A 821 9.97 -7.87 21.68
CA TRP A 821 10.59 -6.74 22.37
C TRP A 821 12.12 -6.69 22.25
N LEU A 822 12.77 -7.61 21.52
CA LEU A 822 14.23 -7.60 21.37
C LEU A 822 14.65 -7.86 19.92
N ALA A 823 15.45 -6.96 19.36
CA ALA A 823 16.14 -7.17 18.11
C ALA A 823 17.64 -6.95 18.28
N VAL A 824 18.45 -7.90 17.83
CA VAL A 824 19.91 -7.83 17.84
C VAL A 824 20.38 -7.30 16.49
N SER A 825 21.24 -6.30 16.47
CA SER A 825 21.88 -5.79 15.27
C SER A 825 23.38 -5.96 15.36
N TRP A 826 23.99 -6.35 14.26
CA TRP A 826 25.42 -6.50 14.09
C TRP A 826 25.85 -5.68 12.88
N ASP A 827 26.69 -4.67 13.09
CA ASP A 827 27.30 -3.86 12.05
C ASP A 827 28.78 -4.21 11.89
N MET A 828 29.28 -4.19 10.65
CA MET A 828 30.68 -4.44 10.30
C MET A 828 31.13 -3.45 9.24
N PHE A 829 32.36 -2.98 9.34
CA PHE A 829 33.00 -2.08 8.39
C PHE A 829 34.47 -2.44 8.22
N ALA A 830 34.96 -2.45 6.98
CA ALA A 830 36.38 -2.49 6.66
C ALA A 830 36.65 -1.54 5.49
N GLY A 831 37.75 -0.79 5.54
CA GLY A 831 38.13 0.06 4.43
C GLY A 831 39.59 0.48 4.51
N SER A 832 40.12 0.89 3.35
CA SER A 832 41.47 1.41 3.24
C SER A 832 41.57 2.41 2.09
N VAL A 833 42.43 3.39 2.26
CA VAL A 833 42.86 4.36 1.26
C VAL A 833 44.39 4.30 1.14
N SER A 834 44.88 4.20 -0.08
CA SER A 834 46.30 4.17 -0.40
C SER A 834 46.63 5.21 -1.47
N GLY A 835 47.81 5.81 -1.40
CA GLY A 835 48.18 6.91 -2.28
C GLY A 835 49.34 7.73 -1.75
N ASN A 836 49.90 8.58 -2.60
CA ASN A 836 51.02 9.47 -2.25
C ASN A 836 50.51 10.71 -1.52
N HIS A 837 49.37 11.26 -1.96
CA HIS A 837 48.72 12.41 -1.35
C HIS A 837 47.21 12.17 -1.29
N VAL A 838 46.69 12.01 -0.08
CA VAL A 838 45.27 11.77 0.23
C VAL A 838 44.76 12.98 1.02
N PRO A 839 43.79 13.75 0.50
CA PRO A 839 43.18 14.83 1.27
C PRO A 839 42.54 14.32 2.57
N LEU A 840 42.62 15.08 3.67
CA LEU A 840 42.02 14.71 4.97
C LEU A 840 40.53 14.32 4.87
N GLN A 841 39.76 15.00 4.00
CA GLN A 841 38.34 14.69 3.77
C GLN A 841 38.09 13.32 3.10
N GLU A 842 39.13 12.69 2.53
CA GLU A 842 39.05 11.38 1.87
C GLU A 842 39.60 10.21 2.72
N MET A 843 40.15 10.51 3.90
CA MET A 843 40.65 9.50 4.84
C MET A 843 39.52 8.64 5.44
N ILE A 844 39.88 7.49 6.01
CA ILE A 844 38.96 6.67 6.82
C ILE A 844 38.93 7.27 8.21
N PHE A 845 37.76 7.66 8.69
CA PHE A 845 37.61 8.29 10.00
C PHE A 845 36.90 7.35 10.98
N ALA A 846 37.22 7.49 12.26
CA ALA A 846 36.38 7.04 13.37
C ALA A 846 35.71 8.27 13.99
N GLY A 847 34.38 8.28 14.05
CA GLY A 847 33.65 9.45 14.56
C GLY A 847 32.26 9.13 15.08
N GLY A 848 31.79 9.96 16.01
CA GLY A 848 30.51 9.84 16.69
C GLY A 848 29.65 11.09 16.66
N GLY A 849 28.35 10.94 16.95
CA GLY A 849 27.41 12.05 17.06
C GLY A 849 27.50 12.86 18.36
N VAL A 850 28.65 12.83 19.04
CA VAL A 850 28.89 13.48 20.34
C VAL A 850 30.15 14.33 20.20
N ASP A 851 30.07 15.59 20.61
CA ASP A 851 31.21 16.50 20.76
C ASP A 851 31.79 16.32 22.18
N PRO A 852 33.11 16.21 22.36
CA PRO A 852 33.72 15.83 23.62
C PRO A 852 33.98 17.02 24.56
N LYS A 853 33.68 18.25 24.15
CA LYS A 853 33.95 19.50 24.90
C LYS A 853 32.70 20.19 25.46
N HIS A 854 31.52 19.55 25.48
CA HIS A 854 30.26 20.20 25.89
C HIS A 854 30.18 20.51 27.40
N GLU A 855 30.92 21.53 27.85
CA GLU A 855 30.72 22.21 29.13
C GLU A 855 29.51 23.18 29.10
N GLN A 856 28.86 23.35 27.94
CA GLN A 856 27.65 24.16 27.79
C GLN A 856 26.57 23.46 26.96
N PHE A 857 25.30 23.73 27.31
CA PHE A 857 24.11 23.20 26.66
C PHE A 857 23.91 23.90 25.31
N THR A 858 24.63 23.48 24.27
CA THR A 858 24.45 23.99 22.91
C THR A 858 23.45 23.10 22.20
N PRO A 859 22.29 23.60 21.73
CA PRO A 859 21.36 22.76 20.99
C PRO A 859 22.04 22.33 19.69
N ALA A 860 22.13 21.03 19.42
CA ALA A 860 22.59 20.52 18.13
C ALA A 860 21.54 20.88 17.05
N TYR A 861 21.61 22.12 16.55
CA TYR A 861 20.70 22.69 15.55
C TYR A 861 20.97 22.13 14.15
N ARG A 862 20.82 20.82 13.95
CA ARG A 862 20.91 20.21 12.61
C ARG A 862 19.76 19.25 12.38
N GLY A 863 18.55 19.82 12.34
CA GLY A 863 17.40 19.19 11.68
C GLY A 863 17.84 18.73 10.28
N ARG A 864 17.73 17.45 9.96
CA ARG A 864 18.45 16.85 8.84
C ARG A 864 17.97 17.38 7.49
N SER A 865 18.72 18.31 6.93
CA SER A 865 19.32 18.23 5.58
C SER A 865 20.44 19.28 5.50
N ALA A 866 21.67 18.76 5.48
CA ALA A 866 22.99 19.41 5.53
C ALA A 866 23.14 20.88 5.07
N PRO A 867 23.95 21.68 5.77
CA PRO A 867 24.96 22.50 5.13
C PRO A 867 26.27 21.71 5.06
N LEU A 868 27.05 21.86 4.02
CA LEU A 868 28.51 22.08 4.04
C LEU A 868 29.37 21.56 5.22
N ARG A 869 29.08 20.38 5.74
CA ARG A 869 30.03 19.28 5.82
C ARG A 869 29.65 18.36 4.67
N GLY A 870 29.97 18.80 3.44
CA GLY A 870 29.73 18.05 2.20
C GLY A 870 30.42 16.67 2.19
N TYR A 871 31.34 16.46 3.12
CA TYR A 871 31.69 15.17 3.65
C TYR A 871 30.99 14.99 4.99
N THR A 872 29.74 14.51 4.98
CA THR A 872 29.54 13.30 5.77
C THR A 872 30.43 12.32 5.02
N TYR A 873 31.71 12.25 5.37
CA TYR A 873 32.33 11.03 5.84
C TYR A 873 31.38 9.83 5.65
N LEU A 874 31.09 9.53 4.38
CA LEU A 874 30.10 8.55 3.93
C LEU A 874 30.66 7.14 4.09
N ASN A 875 31.94 7.09 4.49
CA ASN A 875 32.89 6.03 4.26
C ASN A 875 33.83 5.88 5.47
N GLY A 876 33.28 5.84 6.68
CA GLY A 876 34.08 5.60 7.87
C GLY A 876 33.29 5.07 9.04
N MET A 877 34.03 4.73 10.09
CA MET A 877 33.57 4.00 11.24
C MET A 877 32.70 4.90 12.10
N ASN A 878 31.42 4.55 12.20
CA ASN A 878 30.47 5.29 13.02
C ASN A 878 30.60 4.79 14.47
N MET A 879 31.40 5.45 15.29
CA MET A 879 31.56 5.18 16.73
C MET A 879 30.98 6.37 17.50
N PRO A 880 29.74 6.32 18.00
CA PRO A 880 29.19 7.36 18.89
C PRO A 880 30.21 7.75 19.98
N GLY A 881 30.17 8.99 20.50
CA GLY A 881 31.08 9.36 21.60
C GLY A 881 32.57 9.54 21.25
N HIS A 882 33.06 9.03 20.12
CA HIS A 882 34.49 9.02 19.80
C HIS A 882 34.89 10.23 18.96
N SER A 883 35.07 11.35 19.64
CA SER A 883 35.69 12.57 19.13
C SER A 883 36.76 12.99 20.15
N GLY A 884 37.96 13.33 19.69
CA GLY A 884 39.05 13.75 20.58
C GLY A 884 38.78 15.15 21.16
N SER A 885 39.36 15.47 22.32
CA SER A 885 39.21 16.71 23.10
C SER A 885 39.69 18.00 22.40
N GLN A 886 39.74 18.03 21.08
CA GLN A 886 40.09 19.16 20.20
C GLN A 886 39.23 19.17 18.91
N GLY A 887 38.07 18.50 18.87
CA GLY A 887 37.18 18.51 17.69
C GLY A 887 37.72 17.73 16.48
N VAL A 888 38.76 16.90 16.66
CA VAL A 888 39.42 16.16 15.60
C VAL A 888 38.82 14.75 15.50
N TYR A 889 38.28 14.42 14.34
CA TYR A 889 37.98 13.04 13.95
C TYR A 889 39.30 12.28 13.86
N MET A 890 39.41 11.09 14.45
CA MET A 890 40.60 10.26 14.17
C MET A 890 40.50 9.81 12.72
N GLN A 891 41.49 10.17 11.90
CA GLN A 891 41.54 9.87 10.49
C GLN A 891 42.78 9.05 10.22
N ASP A 892 42.62 8.01 9.41
CA ASP A 892 43.74 7.15 9.05
C ASP A 892 43.55 6.49 7.69
N ARG A 893 44.61 5.86 7.20
CA ARG A 893 44.60 5.19 5.89
C ARG A 893 43.75 3.93 5.88
N SER A 894 43.54 3.28 7.02
CA SER A 894 42.73 2.06 7.10
C SER A 894 41.90 1.99 8.36
N GLY A 895 40.76 1.30 8.29
CA GLY A 895 39.92 1.06 9.45
C GLY A 895 39.17 -0.26 9.37
N LEU A 896 39.02 -0.91 10.52
CA LEU A 896 38.17 -2.09 10.73
C LEU A 896 37.30 -1.85 11.96
N ALA A 897 36.00 -2.06 11.85
CA ALA A 897 35.07 -1.96 12.97
C ALA A 897 33.98 -3.03 12.94
N THR A 898 33.51 -3.36 14.13
CA THR A 898 32.33 -4.21 14.34
C THR A 898 31.54 -3.70 15.54
N GLY A 899 30.22 -3.78 15.45
CA GLY A 899 29.30 -3.28 16.47
C GLY A 899 28.15 -4.21 16.73
N LEU A 900 27.84 -4.47 18.00
CA LEU A 900 26.64 -5.17 18.42
C LEU A 900 25.68 -4.19 19.07
N ARG A 901 24.39 -4.28 18.75
CA ARG A 901 23.33 -3.49 19.38
C ARG A 901 22.13 -4.37 19.71
N LEU A 902 21.73 -4.37 20.97
CA LEU A 902 20.46 -4.89 21.45
C LEU A 902 19.43 -3.77 21.41
N ASN A 903 18.34 -3.94 20.67
CA ASN A 903 17.28 -2.95 20.49
C ASN A 903 16.02 -3.41 21.21
N PHE A 904 15.48 -2.55 22.06
CA PHE A 904 14.31 -2.78 22.91
C PHE A 904 13.15 -1.84 22.48
N PRO A 905 11.92 -2.01 23.01
CA PRO A 905 10.81 -1.12 22.71
C PRO A 905 11.08 0.31 23.23
N MET A 906 10.29 1.27 22.75
CA MET A 906 10.44 2.70 23.10
C MET A 906 11.80 3.29 22.70
N GLY A 907 12.49 2.63 21.75
CA GLY A 907 13.77 3.08 21.20
C GLY A 907 14.96 2.94 22.14
N LEU A 908 14.80 2.23 23.26
CA LEU A 908 15.91 1.84 24.13
C LEU A 908 16.83 0.87 23.38
N SER A 909 18.14 1.01 23.57
CA SER A 909 19.15 0.14 22.99
C SER A 909 20.37 0.06 23.89
N VAL A 910 21.02 -1.08 23.91
CA VAL A 910 22.34 -1.27 24.51
C VAL A 910 23.28 -1.64 23.38
N TYR A 911 24.43 -1.00 23.29
CA TYR A 911 25.37 -1.24 22.21
C TYR A 911 26.81 -1.32 22.70
N GLY A 912 27.61 -2.05 21.95
CA GLY A 912 29.06 -2.12 22.07
C GLY A 912 29.67 -2.10 20.68
N ARG A 913 30.65 -1.24 20.47
CA ARG A 913 31.40 -1.12 19.22
C ARG A 913 32.88 -1.20 19.51
N VAL A 914 33.60 -1.90 18.64
CA VAL A 914 35.05 -1.98 18.67
C VAL A 914 35.57 -1.75 17.27
N GLY A 915 36.73 -1.13 17.15
CA GLY A 915 37.41 -0.99 15.89
C GLY A 915 38.83 -0.46 16.06
N THR A 916 39.51 -0.24 14.95
CA THR A 916 40.93 0.14 14.92
C THR A 916 41.19 0.93 13.66
N LEU A 917 42.06 1.94 13.79
CA LEU A 917 42.57 2.76 12.70
C LEU A 917 44.07 2.53 12.52
N ALA A 918 44.57 2.56 11.30
CA ALA A 918 46.01 2.40 11.05
C ALA A 918 46.52 3.15 9.81
N ASP A 919 47.72 3.70 9.94
CA ASP A 919 48.45 4.46 8.92
C ASP A 919 48.99 3.57 7.79
N THR A 920 49.20 2.28 8.07
CA THR A 920 49.56 1.31 7.03
C THR A 920 48.37 0.47 6.61
N PRO A 921 48.04 0.42 5.30
CA PRO A 921 47.09 -0.53 4.74
C PRO A 921 47.31 -1.97 5.24
N GLY A 922 46.33 -2.52 5.95
CA GLY A 922 46.32 -3.91 6.39
C GLY A 922 47.12 -4.26 7.65
N ARG A 923 47.69 -3.28 8.40
CA ARG A 923 48.45 -3.54 9.63
C ARG A 923 47.71 -2.98 10.86
N LEU A 924 47.16 -3.86 11.69
CA LEU A 924 46.50 -3.48 12.95
C LEU A 924 47.51 -3.44 14.10
N THR A 925 47.54 -2.39 14.91
CA THR A 925 48.39 -2.27 16.10
C THR A 925 47.53 -2.12 17.37
N GLU A 926 47.93 -2.71 18.49
CA GLU A 926 47.16 -2.67 19.76
C GLU A 926 46.93 -1.24 20.29
N SER A 927 47.83 -0.30 19.98
CA SER A 927 47.73 1.10 20.42
C SER A 927 46.66 1.93 19.70
N SER A 928 45.93 1.35 18.73
CA SER A 928 44.93 2.02 17.90
C SER A 928 43.51 1.48 18.09
N VAL A 929 43.30 0.58 19.06
CA VAL A 929 41.99 -0.04 19.32
C VAL A 929 41.07 0.97 20.02
N LEU A 930 39.96 1.25 19.38
CA LEU A 930 38.88 2.09 19.85
C LEU A 930 37.72 1.19 20.26
N SER A 931 37.13 1.42 21.43
CA SER A 931 35.84 0.80 21.74
C SER A 931 34.94 1.73 22.52
N GLU A 932 33.65 1.50 22.38
CA GLU A 932 32.61 2.27 23.02
C GLU A 932 31.45 1.34 23.38
N TYR A 933 30.99 1.45 24.61
CA TYR A 933 29.81 0.75 25.10
C TYR A 933 28.84 1.77 25.67
N GLY A 934 27.55 1.62 25.40
CA GLY A 934 26.58 2.58 25.88
C GLY A 934 25.13 2.12 25.80
N VAL A 935 24.27 2.97 26.35
CA VAL A 935 22.81 2.84 26.29
C VAL A 935 22.27 4.00 25.48
N GLY A 936 21.44 3.72 24.48
CA GLY A 936 20.75 4.74 23.69
C GLY A 936 19.24 4.69 23.94
N LEU A 937 18.58 5.83 24.06
CA LEU A 937 17.11 5.93 24.10
C LEU A 937 16.64 6.85 22.96
N ASN A 938 15.88 6.31 22.01
CA ASN A 938 15.33 7.05 20.88
C ASN A 938 13.82 7.23 21.06
N TRP A 939 13.39 8.40 21.53
CA TRP A 939 11.98 8.75 21.65
C TRP A 939 11.59 9.78 20.60
N ASN A 940 10.92 9.33 19.53
CA ASN A 940 10.52 10.19 18.40
C ASN A 940 11.72 10.93 17.80
N GLN A 941 11.74 12.26 17.91
CA GLN A 941 12.83 13.11 17.45
C GLN A 941 13.93 13.29 18.50
N LEU A 942 13.76 12.76 19.72
CA LEU A 942 14.73 12.86 20.80
C LEU A 942 15.60 11.60 20.85
N ARG A 943 16.92 11.77 20.81
CA ARG A 943 17.88 10.69 21.05
C ARG A 943 18.75 11.03 22.25
N PHE A 944 18.77 10.12 23.21
CA PHE A 944 19.67 10.11 24.35
C PHE A 944 20.74 9.04 24.17
N ILE A 945 21.99 9.35 24.49
CA ILE A 945 23.11 8.40 24.47
C ILE A 945 23.86 8.52 25.79
N PHE A 946 24.10 7.38 26.44
CA PHE A 946 24.82 7.23 27.69
C PHE A 946 26.01 6.29 27.47
N PRO A 947 27.19 6.78 27.04
CA PRO A 947 28.39 5.97 26.99
C PRO A 947 28.83 5.60 28.41
N LEU A 948 29.26 4.36 28.59
CA LEU A 948 29.65 3.77 29.88
C LEU A 948 31.17 3.51 29.96
N TYR A 949 31.83 3.20 28.84
CA TYR A 949 33.25 2.86 28.83
C TYR A 949 33.92 3.13 27.47
N VAL A 950 35.10 3.74 27.51
CA VAL A 950 36.01 3.95 26.37
C VAL A 950 37.45 3.64 26.85
N PRO A 951 38.09 2.54 26.44
CA PRO A 951 39.49 2.29 26.76
C PRO A 951 40.40 3.18 25.90
N ASN A 952 41.51 3.65 26.49
CA ASN A 952 42.50 4.56 25.90
C ASN A 952 41.95 5.92 25.39
N PRO A 953 41.36 6.76 26.25
CA PRO A 953 41.09 8.15 25.88
C PRO A 953 42.41 8.89 25.58
N PRO A 954 42.55 9.57 24.42
CA PRO A 954 43.75 10.35 24.13
C PRO A 954 43.94 11.44 25.18
N GLY A 955 45.18 11.58 25.70
CA GLY A 955 45.54 12.60 26.67
C GLY A 955 45.35 12.24 28.16
N GLY A 956 45.24 10.95 28.52
CA GLY A 956 45.22 10.53 29.93
C GLY A 956 43.89 10.80 30.67
N GLY A 957 42.78 10.90 29.91
CA GLY A 957 41.44 11.10 30.48
C GLY A 957 40.94 9.90 31.31
N LYS A 958 39.91 10.14 32.13
CA LYS A 958 39.32 9.10 33.01
C LYS A 958 38.71 7.97 32.18
N ALA A 959 38.98 6.72 32.58
CA ALA A 959 38.46 5.50 31.94
C ALA A 959 36.93 5.30 32.09
N PHE A 960 36.28 6.11 32.93
CA PHE A 960 34.84 6.10 33.17
C PHE A 960 34.36 7.55 33.16
N ASP A 961 33.52 7.89 32.18
CA ASP A 961 32.97 9.24 32.03
C ASP A 961 31.51 9.12 31.58
N PHE A 962 30.58 9.53 32.46
CA PHE A 962 29.15 9.49 32.17
C PHE A 962 28.76 10.71 31.36
N ARG A 963 28.28 10.51 30.13
CA ARG A 963 27.86 11.60 29.25
C ARG A 963 26.38 11.44 28.91
N MET A 964 25.65 12.55 28.87
CA MET A 964 24.26 12.55 28.41
C MET A 964 24.16 13.42 27.16
N LEU A 965 23.98 12.77 26.01
CA LEU A 965 23.67 13.50 24.78
C LEU A 965 22.16 13.75 24.71
N PHE A 966 21.73 14.97 24.42
CA PHE A 966 20.36 15.27 24.02
C PHE A 966 20.37 15.72 22.56
N ASN A 967 19.79 14.90 21.68
CA ASN A 967 19.71 15.22 20.26
C ASN A 967 18.25 15.36 19.84
N VAL A 968 17.84 16.58 19.49
CA VAL A 968 16.51 16.87 18.93
C VAL A 968 16.62 16.94 17.41
N ASN A 969 16.04 15.96 16.74
CA ASN A 969 16.06 15.85 15.29
C ASN A 969 14.75 16.39 14.71
N MET A 970 14.60 17.71 14.69
CA MET A 970 13.47 18.37 14.03
C MET A 970 13.67 18.36 12.52
N ASN A 971 13.21 17.31 11.86
CA ASN A 971 13.19 17.25 10.39
C ASN A 971 11.92 17.94 9.89
N PHE A 972 12.04 19.19 9.46
CA PHE A 972 11.07 19.79 8.55
C PHE A 972 11.53 19.49 7.12
N SER A 973 11.27 18.26 6.69
CA SER A 973 11.41 17.85 5.30
C SER A 973 10.13 18.22 4.57
N ILE A 974 10.16 19.25 3.73
CA ILE A 974 9.11 19.47 2.74
C ILE A 974 9.52 18.65 1.51
N GLY A 975 9.02 17.41 1.45
CA GLY A 975 9.29 16.47 0.36
C GLY A 975 10.36 15.42 0.71
N GLY A 976 9.92 14.30 1.28
CA GLY A 976 10.74 13.12 1.57
C GLY A 976 10.35 12.46 2.88
#